data_AF-A0A7L2Z467-F1
#
_entry.id   AF-A0A7L2Z467-F1
#
_cell.length_a   1.000
_cell.length_b   1.000
_cell.length_c   1.000
_cell.angle_alpha   90.00
_cell.angle_beta   90.00
_cell.angle_gamma   90.00
#
_symmetry.space_group_name_H-M   'P 1'
#
loop_
_entity.id
_entity.type
_entity.pdbx_description
1 polymer ?
#
loop_
_entity_poly.entity_id
_entity_poly.type
_entity_poly.pdbx_seq_one_letter_code
_entity_poly.pdbx_strand_id
1 'polypeptide(L)'
;DLSLSPTRSCERELYLLKRVRVAEEELNAARALIQELTSRVSQEEKEKEAKIVELKKQHEKELSQLGQENFVLQSKLRGMEELSQEKSWIHRAATVPITEEKLAQIRKEVEDQEVIIQGYQQENERLYKQTKELQSQNKQNEERMFKENQSLMSELIALREKIEKTNNIQPRVVQDSEPARNHSFTELISELRAAQASKEETKLHEEIRRLKQDKQALEVDLGKARKERDLAQIQIVSTSGEKSYELKVMEESYKQEIAHLRRRLQWYAENQDLLDRDAARLKDAKEEIEKLKLEVEKLRAEAGDQCVQQKKRLRDRTADAKRIQDLERQIREMEGILKRRHPNSLPALIYAAAAAEKRNDLSARTDTVDFLEKRIKKLETELEGKDDEAKKSLRAMEQQFQKIKTQYEQRLVELEHLLAYKFVNESPRLNGDKASCAELEQELQDLKRSHQLTVRNLQTEIEKLKSQNSQLQLKSQKNNKDLEPGDAQVERGDAPDRLLKLNQELSTKNREIQDLTKTVEKLQKERMMMLTDNNLRNKTANKANSAEILRKNTLAPEKRNSSSSQPFPSLVSDDKRYGPQSLPGSNLSQALQENAQLREELERLSLEMNQQRVKSQAALACSESNIRRIQEDTAEYVASLKASHQREVEKILCQYAKEHSASKVAELNSRISTQEILIKHLQEQIGEQRKHQEALLVSQMREELLQKEVTKLLEELREAKESQSPEMKHFLGLEKKIRQMESRHAAREQEIQKVAQRRQEVAEVGPSREAERWRRLAQRKNQELERFREELDSILDVLRELQKQGVVIPTPNPSGFGTTASWWKS
;
A
#
# COMPACT_ATOMS: atom_id res chain seq x y z
N ASP A 1 4.74 9.90 -84.20
CA ASP A 1 5.33 11.17 -83.72
C ASP A 1 5.04 11.30 -82.22
N LEU A 2 5.99 11.21 -81.28
CA LEU A 2 7.34 11.77 -81.22
C LEU A 2 8.38 10.72 -80.78
N SER A 3 9.43 10.60 -81.58
CA SER A 3 10.62 9.77 -81.35
C SER A 3 11.52 10.36 -80.26
N LEU A 4 11.55 9.76 -79.08
CA LEU A 4 12.58 10.04 -78.07
C LEU A 4 13.89 9.38 -78.50
N SER A 5 14.89 10.21 -78.80
CA SER A 5 16.24 9.82 -79.23
C SER A 5 16.91 8.82 -78.26
N PRO A 6 17.48 7.69 -78.74
CA PRO A 6 18.11 6.66 -77.89
C PRO A 6 19.25 7.19 -77.00
N THR A 7 19.99 8.20 -77.48
CA THR A 7 21.10 8.85 -76.79
C THR A 7 20.71 9.52 -75.48
N ARG A 8 19.52 10.14 -75.41
CA ARG A 8 19.01 10.77 -74.16
C ARG A 8 18.61 9.74 -73.11
N SER A 9 18.20 8.53 -73.51
CA SER A 9 17.89 7.43 -72.58
C SER A 9 19.18 6.89 -71.96
N CYS A 10 20.21 6.64 -72.77
CA CYS A 10 21.49 6.13 -72.30
C CYS A 10 22.22 7.09 -71.35
N GLU A 11 22.19 8.41 -71.62
CA GLU A 11 22.80 9.41 -70.72
C GLU A 11 22.07 9.49 -69.37
N ARG A 12 20.74 9.38 -69.38
CA ARG A 12 19.93 9.34 -68.16
C ARG A 12 20.20 8.08 -67.35
N GLU A 13 20.30 6.93 -68.00
CA GLU A 13 20.62 5.65 -67.36
C GLU A 13 22.04 5.65 -66.78
N LEU A 14 23.03 6.20 -67.48
CA LEU A 14 24.40 6.37 -66.96
C LEU A 14 24.46 7.31 -65.76
N TYR A 15 23.68 8.40 -65.78
CA TYR A 15 23.59 9.31 -64.64
C TYR A 15 22.94 8.63 -63.42
N LEU A 16 21.86 7.87 -63.62
CA LEU A 16 21.22 7.11 -62.55
C LEU A 16 22.14 6.01 -62.01
N LEU A 17 22.88 5.29 -62.86
CA LEU A 17 23.88 4.30 -62.45
C LEU A 17 25.00 4.91 -61.60
N LYS A 18 25.50 6.10 -61.97
CA LYS A 18 26.50 6.82 -61.16
C LYS A 18 25.93 7.21 -59.80
N ARG A 19 24.68 7.67 -59.73
CA ARG A 19 24.02 7.98 -58.45
C ARG A 19 23.80 6.76 -57.58
N VAL A 20 23.44 5.61 -58.18
CA VAL A 20 23.28 4.35 -57.46
C VAL A 20 24.62 3.89 -56.89
N ARG A 21 25.72 3.95 -57.66
CA ARG A 21 27.05 3.61 -57.15
C ARG A 21 27.49 4.51 -55.99
N VAL A 22 27.29 5.82 -56.12
CA VAL A 22 27.61 6.75 -55.02
C VAL A 22 26.76 6.44 -53.78
N ALA A 23 25.47 6.16 -53.95
CA ALA A 23 24.60 5.76 -52.85
C ALA A 23 25.01 4.41 -52.22
N GLU A 24 25.49 3.45 -53.01
CA GLU A 24 26.03 2.17 -52.53
C GLU A 24 27.34 2.36 -51.75
N GLU A 25 28.23 3.22 -52.21
CA GLU A 25 29.48 3.59 -51.52
C GLU A 25 29.19 4.30 -50.19
N GLU A 26 28.27 5.28 -50.18
CA GLU A 26 27.83 5.97 -48.97
C GLU A 26 27.17 5.01 -47.97
N LEU A 27 26.35 4.08 -48.45
CA LEU A 27 25.69 3.08 -47.62
C LEU A 27 26.69 2.06 -47.05
N ASN A 28 27.71 1.68 -47.82
CA ASN A 28 28.78 0.83 -47.33
C ASN A 28 29.67 1.54 -46.29
N ALA A 29 29.97 2.83 -46.51
CA ALA A 29 30.69 3.65 -45.53
C ALA A 29 29.88 3.83 -44.22
N ALA A 30 28.56 4.05 -44.33
CA ALA A 30 27.67 4.12 -43.18
C ALA A 30 27.61 2.77 -42.43
N ARG A 31 27.57 1.64 -43.13
CA ARG A 31 27.62 0.30 -42.51
C ARG A 31 28.93 0.05 -41.78
N ALA A 32 30.07 0.44 -42.36
CA ALA A 32 31.37 0.32 -41.72
C ALA A 32 31.46 1.16 -40.45
N LEU A 33 30.99 2.42 -40.50
CA LEU A 33 30.91 3.30 -39.33
C LEU A 33 30.01 2.72 -38.24
N ILE A 34 28.85 2.18 -38.61
CA ILE A 34 27.93 1.53 -37.65
C ILE A 34 28.60 0.32 -37.00
N GLN A 35 29.33 -0.50 -37.76
CA GLN A 35 30.07 -1.64 -37.21
C GLN A 35 31.17 -1.20 -36.22
N GLU A 36 31.92 -0.15 -36.55
CA GLU A 36 32.96 0.41 -35.68
C GLU A 36 32.36 1.03 -34.39
N LEU A 37 31.26 1.77 -34.51
CA LEU A 37 30.55 2.30 -33.35
C LEU A 37 29.96 1.18 -32.48
N THR A 38 29.42 0.13 -33.10
CA THR A 38 28.86 -1.02 -32.38
C THR A 38 29.95 -1.79 -31.63
N SER A 39 31.13 -1.99 -32.23
CA SER A 39 32.24 -2.66 -31.56
C SER A 39 32.80 -1.82 -30.41
N ARG A 40 32.93 -0.50 -30.60
CA ARG A 40 33.35 0.42 -29.53
C ARG A 40 32.37 0.46 -28.37
N VAL A 41 31.06 0.58 -28.64
CA VAL A 41 30.03 0.56 -27.59
C VAL A 41 30.05 -0.78 -26.84
N SER A 42 30.16 -1.91 -27.56
CA SER A 42 30.27 -3.23 -26.92
C SER A 42 31.52 -3.36 -26.04
N GLN A 43 32.64 -2.76 -26.43
CA GLN A 43 33.86 -2.75 -25.62
C GLN A 43 33.71 -1.87 -24.37
N GLU A 44 33.16 -0.66 -24.51
CA GLU A 44 32.88 0.23 -23.38
C GLU A 44 31.86 -0.38 -22.39
N GLU A 45 30.87 -1.13 -22.88
CA GLU A 45 29.93 -1.89 -22.05
C GLU A 45 30.64 -2.97 -21.24
N LYS A 46 31.50 -3.79 -21.89
CA LYS A 46 32.29 -4.82 -21.19
C LYS A 46 33.22 -4.24 -20.14
N GLU A 47 33.85 -3.09 -20.41
CA GLU A 47 34.71 -2.41 -19.43
C GLU A 47 33.91 -1.87 -18.23
N LYS A 48 32.71 -1.31 -18.46
CA LYS A 48 31.82 -0.88 -17.38
C LYS A 48 31.33 -2.07 -16.55
N GLU A 49 30.97 -3.17 -17.21
CA GLU A 49 30.54 -4.40 -16.54
C GLU A 49 31.66 -4.99 -15.67
N ALA A 50 32.89 -5.03 -16.19
CA ALA A 50 34.05 -5.46 -15.40
C ALA A 50 34.30 -4.57 -14.17
N LYS A 51 34.15 -3.24 -14.29
CA LYS A 51 34.26 -2.31 -13.16
C LYS A 51 33.16 -2.53 -12.12
N ILE A 52 31.93 -2.81 -12.56
CA ILE A 52 30.81 -3.12 -11.65
C ILE A 52 31.09 -4.42 -10.89
N VAL A 53 31.60 -5.46 -11.56
CA VAL A 53 31.95 -6.73 -10.92
C VAL A 53 33.08 -6.55 -9.90
N GLU A 54 34.11 -5.78 -10.23
CA GLU A 54 35.21 -5.50 -9.30
C GLU A 54 34.75 -4.71 -8.07
N LEU A 55 33.90 -3.68 -8.24
CA LEU A 55 33.31 -2.94 -7.12
C LEU A 55 32.43 -3.83 -6.24
N LYS A 56 31.61 -4.71 -6.83
CA LYS A 56 30.81 -5.68 -6.08
C LYS A 56 31.69 -6.60 -5.24
N LYS A 57 32.79 -7.10 -5.80
CA LYS A 57 33.77 -7.93 -5.09
C LYS A 57 34.46 -7.17 -3.95
N GLN A 58 34.73 -5.88 -4.13
CA GLN A 58 35.28 -5.04 -3.06
C GLN A 58 34.28 -4.87 -1.91
N HIS A 59 33.02 -4.52 -2.21
CA HIS A 59 31.97 -4.41 -1.20
C HIS A 59 31.70 -5.74 -0.49
N GLU A 60 31.75 -6.87 -1.19
CA GLU A 60 31.59 -8.19 -0.58
C GLU A 60 32.71 -8.52 0.42
N LYS A 61 33.96 -8.12 0.10
CA LYS A 61 35.09 -8.23 1.02
C LYS A 61 34.91 -7.34 2.24
N GLU A 62 34.48 -6.08 2.06
CA GLU A 62 34.21 -5.14 3.16
C GLU A 62 33.07 -5.65 4.04
N LEU A 63 31.98 -6.16 3.46
CA LEU A 63 30.88 -6.78 4.19
C LEU A 63 31.35 -8.00 4.98
N SER A 64 32.23 -8.81 4.41
CA SER A 64 32.82 -9.96 5.11
C SER A 64 33.71 -9.52 6.29
N GLN A 65 34.50 -8.46 6.11
CA GLN A 65 35.34 -7.88 7.18
C GLN A 65 34.48 -7.27 8.30
N LEU A 66 33.50 -6.44 7.95
CA LEU A 66 32.56 -5.87 8.91
C LEU A 66 31.74 -6.96 9.61
N GLY A 67 31.36 -8.03 8.91
CA GLY A 67 30.70 -9.19 9.49
C GLY A 67 31.57 -9.89 10.53
N GLN A 68 32.86 -10.07 10.24
CA GLN A 68 33.83 -10.63 11.20
C GLN A 68 34.04 -9.70 12.41
N GLU A 69 34.18 -8.40 12.19
CA GLU A 69 34.30 -7.41 13.27
C GLU A 69 33.06 -7.38 14.15
N ASN A 70 31.87 -7.41 13.56
CA ASN A 70 30.60 -7.42 14.27
C ASN A 70 30.46 -8.71 15.09
N PHE A 71 30.85 -9.87 14.54
CA PHE A 71 30.89 -11.12 15.29
C PHE A 71 31.83 -11.06 16.50
N VAL A 72 33.02 -10.47 16.33
CA VAL A 72 33.99 -10.30 17.44
C VAL A 72 33.44 -9.33 18.49
N LEU A 73 32.83 -8.22 18.07
CA LEU A 73 32.22 -7.25 18.98
C LEU A 73 31.02 -7.84 19.72
N GLN A 74 30.16 -8.61 19.05
CA GLN A 74 29.07 -9.34 19.68
C GLN A 74 29.58 -10.37 20.69
N SER A 75 30.66 -11.09 20.37
CA SER A 75 31.29 -12.03 21.30
C SER A 75 31.85 -11.32 22.54
N LYS A 76 32.47 -10.15 22.36
CA LYS A 76 32.96 -9.32 23.48
C LYS A 76 31.82 -8.74 24.32
N LEU A 77 30.76 -8.27 23.67
CA LEU A 77 29.56 -7.75 24.33
C LEU A 77 28.91 -8.85 25.18
N ARG A 78 28.71 -10.04 24.59
CA ARG A 78 28.19 -11.21 25.30
C ARG A 78 29.07 -11.58 26.49
N GLY A 79 30.39 -11.60 26.34
CA GLY A 79 31.31 -11.86 27.46
C GLY A 79 31.23 -10.79 28.56
N MET A 80 31.03 -9.52 28.21
CA MET A 80 30.80 -8.45 29.19
C MET A 80 29.42 -8.55 29.86
N GLU A 81 28.39 -8.92 29.11
CA GLU A 81 27.04 -9.17 29.62
C GLU A 81 27.02 -10.36 30.57
N GLU A 82 27.71 -11.45 30.23
CA GLU A 82 27.88 -12.62 31.10
C GLU A 82 28.60 -12.24 32.39
N LEU A 83 29.71 -11.48 32.34
CA LEU A 83 30.41 -11.00 33.53
C LEU A 83 29.56 -10.01 34.37
N SER A 84 28.71 -9.22 33.73
CA SER A 84 27.80 -8.28 34.40
C SER A 84 26.61 -9.01 35.03
N GLN A 85 26.06 -10.00 34.32
CA GLN A 85 25.02 -10.87 34.84
C GLN A 85 25.56 -11.71 35.99
N GLU A 86 26.74 -12.33 35.88
CA GLU A 86 27.36 -13.12 36.94
C GLU A 86 27.55 -12.28 38.22
N LYS A 87 27.99 -11.01 38.09
CA LYS A 87 28.00 -10.06 39.21
C LYS A 87 26.61 -9.76 39.77
N SER A 88 25.61 -9.56 38.90
CA SER A 88 24.21 -9.36 39.33
C SER A 88 23.60 -10.61 39.98
N TRP A 89 23.95 -11.81 39.55
CA TRP A 89 23.47 -13.10 40.05
C TRP A 89 24.08 -13.39 41.42
N ILE A 90 25.38 -13.13 41.60
CA ILE A 90 26.05 -13.23 42.90
C ILE A 90 25.43 -12.26 43.92
N HIS A 91 25.04 -11.05 43.48
CA HIS A 91 24.32 -10.10 44.33
C HIS A 91 22.86 -10.50 44.62
N ARG A 92 22.17 -11.21 43.72
CA ARG A 92 20.78 -11.66 43.91
C ARG A 92 20.66 -12.99 44.68
N ALA A 93 21.63 -13.88 44.55
CA ALA A 93 21.67 -15.17 45.24
C ALA A 93 21.92 -15.04 46.75
N ALA A 94 22.49 -13.91 47.19
CA ALA A 94 22.79 -13.66 48.61
C ALA A 94 21.55 -13.30 49.45
N THR A 95 20.37 -13.05 48.86
CA THR A 95 19.23 -12.45 49.59
C THR A 95 18.01 -13.35 49.79
N VAL A 96 17.92 -14.54 49.16
CA VAL A 96 16.77 -15.44 49.38
C VAL A 96 17.19 -16.91 49.28
N PRO A 97 17.04 -17.74 50.34
CA PRO A 97 17.18 -19.18 50.21
C PRO A 97 15.99 -19.72 49.41
N ILE A 98 16.27 -20.28 48.24
CA ILE A 98 15.28 -20.92 47.38
C ILE A 98 14.82 -22.22 48.08
N THR A 99 13.53 -22.32 48.41
CA THR A 99 12.94 -23.55 48.97
C THR A 99 12.94 -24.69 47.95
N GLU A 100 13.14 -25.91 48.43
CA GLU A 100 13.31 -27.13 47.61
C GLU A 100 12.14 -27.39 46.65
N GLU A 101 10.92 -27.00 47.02
CA GLU A 101 9.73 -27.05 46.16
C GLU A 101 9.81 -26.12 44.94
N LYS A 102 10.37 -24.91 45.10
CA LYS A 102 10.56 -23.99 43.97
C LYS A 102 11.63 -24.48 43.02
N LEU A 103 12.66 -25.16 43.53
CA LEU A 103 13.66 -25.82 42.69
C LEU A 103 13.06 -26.98 41.90
N ALA A 104 12.18 -27.79 42.51
CA ALA A 104 11.47 -28.85 41.81
C ALA A 104 10.55 -28.29 40.71
N GLN A 105 9.86 -27.19 40.97
CA GLN A 105 8.99 -26.54 39.99
C GLN A 105 9.78 -25.95 38.81
N ILE A 106 10.93 -25.31 39.05
CA ILE A 106 11.81 -24.82 38.00
C ILE A 106 12.37 -25.98 37.16
N ARG A 107 12.77 -27.10 37.78
CA ARG A 107 13.25 -28.28 37.05
C ARG A 107 12.17 -28.84 36.12
N LYS A 108 10.94 -28.95 36.61
CA LYS A 108 9.80 -29.38 35.79
C LYS A 108 9.54 -28.42 34.63
N GLU A 109 9.59 -27.11 34.88
CA GLU A 109 9.40 -26.10 33.83
C GLU A 109 10.51 -26.15 32.78
N VAL A 110 11.76 -26.42 33.18
CA VAL A 110 12.88 -26.64 32.25
C VAL A 110 12.67 -27.90 31.42
N GLU A 111 12.25 -29.01 32.03
CA GLU A 111 11.92 -30.25 31.31
C GLU A 111 10.78 -30.04 30.30
N ASP A 112 9.72 -29.34 30.70
CA ASP A 112 8.59 -29.01 29.82
C ASP A 112 9.04 -28.10 28.65
N GLN A 113 9.90 -27.12 28.91
CA GLN A 113 10.48 -26.26 27.88
C GLN A 113 11.40 -27.04 26.92
N GLU A 114 12.20 -27.99 27.42
CA GLU A 114 13.05 -28.85 26.59
C GLU A 114 12.21 -29.71 25.63
N VAL A 115 11.07 -30.26 26.09
CA VAL A 115 10.14 -31.00 25.22
C VAL A 115 9.57 -30.11 24.12
N ILE A 116 9.18 -28.87 24.46
CA ILE A 116 8.66 -27.91 23.48
C ILE A 116 9.73 -27.53 22.46
N ILE A 117 10.97 -27.26 22.90
CA ILE A 117 12.09 -26.94 22.02
C ILE A 117 12.39 -28.10 21.08
N GLN A 118 12.37 -29.35 21.56
CA GLN A 118 12.54 -30.53 20.71
C GLN A 118 11.41 -30.65 19.67
N GLY A 119 10.16 -30.35 20.04
CA GLY A 119 9.04 -30.30 19.10
C GLY A 119 9.24 -29.26 17.99
N TYR A 120 9.67 -28.04 18.36
CA TYR A 120 10.00 -27.00 17.37
C TYR A 120 11.20 -27.38 16.50
N GLN A 121 12.21 -28.05 17.05
CA GLN A 121 13.37 -28.52 16.29
C GLN A 121 12.93 -29.53 15.21
N GLN A 122 12.09 -30.50 15.56
CA GLN A 122 11.57 -31.50 14.62
C GLN A 122 10.72 -30.85 13.52
N GLU A 123 9.85 -29.90 13.89
CA GLU A 123 9.02 -29.20 12.91
C GLU A 123 9.85 -28.31 11.98
N ASN A 124 10.88 -27.64 12.51
CA ASN A 124 11.82 -26.86 11.71
C ASN A 124 12.61 -27.75 10.73
N GLU A 125 13.06 -28.93 11.16
CA GLU A 125 13.69 -29.90 10.26
C GLU A 125 12.74 -30.39 9.16
N ARG A 126 11.47 -30.64 9.51
CA ARG A 126 10.43 -31.03 8.55
C ARG A 126 10.19 -29.94 7.52
N LEU A 127 10.03 -28.69 7.96
CA LEU A 127 9.84 -27.52 7.10
C LEU A 127 11.07 -27.26 6.22
N TYR A 128 12.27 -27.45 6.75
CA TYR A 128 13.50 -27.31 5.97
C TYR A 128 13.61 -28.36 4.85
N LYS A 129 13.26 -29.62 5.16
CA LYS A 129 13.18 -30.69 4.15
C LYS A 129 12.15 -30.36 3.07
N GLN A 130 10.95 -29.92 3.47
CA GLN A 130 9.89 -29.54 2.54
C GLN A 130 10.29 -28.36 1.63
N THR A 131 10.96 -27.35 2.20
CA THR A 131 11.46 -26.19 1.43
C THR A 131 12.51 -26.62 0.42
N LYS A 132 13.44 -27.50 0.82
CA LYS A 132 14.48 -28.04 -0.06
C LYS A 132 13.89 -28.88 -1.20
N GLU A 133 12.84 -29.66 -0.92
CA GLU A 133 12.13 -30.44 -1.93
C GLU A 133 11.38 -29.54 -2.92
N LEU A 134 10.66 -28.53 -2.45
CA LEU A 134 10.03 -27.53 -3.31
C LEU A 134 11.04 -26.77 -4.17
N GLN A 135 12.19 -26.39 -3.61
CA GLN A 135 13.26 -25.73 -4.35
C GLN A 135 13.84 -26.64 -5.45
N SER A 136 14.02 -27.94 -5.15
CA SER A 136 14.45 -28.94 -6.12
C SER A 136 13.42 -29.12 -7.24
N GLN A 137 12.13 -29.22 -6.90
CA GLN A 137 11.04 -29.32 -7.88
C GLN A 137 10.96 -28.06 -8.76
N ASN A 138 11.13 -26.87 -8.19
CA ASN A 138 11.12 -25.64 -8.96
C ASN A 138 12.30 -25.56 -9.94
N LYS A 139 13.50 -25.95 -9.51
CA LYS A 139 14.67 -26.04 -10.39
C LYS A 139 14.45 -27.03 -11.54
N GLN A 140 13.84 -28.20 -11.27
CA GLN A 140 13.48 -29.15 -12.32
C GLN A 140 12.43 -28.59 -13.29
N ASN A 141 11.47 -27.79 -12.81
CA ASN A 141 10.50 -27.11 -13.66
C ASN A 141 11.17 -26.06 -14.55
N GLU A 142 12.05 -25.23 -13.99
CA GLU A 142 12.83 -24.25 -14.74
C GLU A 142 13.68 -24.92 -15.83
N GLU A 143 14.33 -26.04 -15.52
CA GLU A 143 15.10 -26.82 -16.49
C GLU A 143 14.21 -27.40 -17.62
N ARG A 144 12.99 -27.87 -17.30
CA ARG A 144 12.03 -28.34 -18.31
C ARG A 144 11.56 -27.20 -19.21
N MET A 145 11.17 -26.07 -18.63
CA MET A 145 10.75 -24.88 -19.36
C MET A 145 11.87 -24.34 -20.25
N PHE A 146 13.11 -24.35 -19.75
CA PHE A 146 14.28 -23.93 -20.53
C PHE A 146 14.51 -24.84 -21.75
N LYS A 147 14.42 -26.16 -21.59
CA LYS A 147 14.55 -27.12 -22.70
C LYS A 147 13.43 -26.99 -23.73
N GLU A 148 12.20 -26.78 -23.28
CA GLU A 148 11.06 -26.54 -24.16
C GLU A 148 11.24 -25.24 -24.96
N ASN A 149 11.65 -24.16 -24.29
CA ASN A 149 11.91 -22.88 -24.96
C ASN A 149 13.07 -22.99 -25.97
N GLN A 150 14.12 -23.74 -25.64
CA GLN A 150 15.20 -24.04 -26.59
C GLN A 150 14.71 -24.85 -27.79
N SER A 151 13.80 -25.81 -27.56
CA SER A 151 13.20 -26.61 -28.64
C SER A 151 12.35 -25.74 -29.56
N LEU A 152 11.47 -24.89 -29.00
CA LEU A 152 10.68 -23.92 -29.74
C LEU A 152 11.54 -22.93 -30.54
N MET A 153 12.65 -22.45 -29.98
CA MET A 153 13.63 -21.64 -30.71
C MET A 153 14.19 -22.38 -31.93
N SER A 154 14.57 -23.65 -31.77
CA SER A 154 15.10 -24.44 -32.87
C SER A 154 14.04 -24.74 -33.94
N GLU A 155 12.78 -24.96 -33.55
CA GLU A 155 11.65 -25.09 -34.48
C GLU A 155 11.40 -23.79 -35.25
N LEU A 156 11.45 -22.63 -34.58
CA LEU A 156 11.32 -21.32 -35.23
C LEU A 156 12.44 -21.07 -36.24
N ILE A 157 13.68 -21.44 -35.92
CA ILE A 157 14.82 -21.36 -36.85
C ILE A 157 14.59 -22.29 -38.04
N ALA A 158 14.18 -23.53 -37.82
CA ALA A 158 13.91 -24.49 -38.88
C ALA A 158 12.76 -24.03 -39.81
N LEU A 159 11.72 -23.40 -39.27
CA LEU A 159 10.63 -22.82 -40.06
C LEU A 159 11.11 -21.61 -40.88
N ARG A 160 11.93 -20.73 -40.29
CA ARG A 160 12.56 -19.60 -41.01
C ARG A 160 13.44 -20.10 -42.15
N GLU A 161 14.27 -21.12 -41.92
CA GLU A 161 15.08 -21.72 -42.97
C GLU A 161 14.23 -22.37 -44.07
N LYS A 162 13.11 -23.01 -43.74
CA LYS A 162 12.19 -23.57 -44.75
C LYS A 162 11.57 -22.47 -45.61
N ILE A 163 11.23 -21.33 -45.02
CA ILE A 163 10.72 -20.14 -45.73
C ILE A 163 11.82 -19.53 -46.62
N GLU A 164 13.06 -19.42 -46.13
CA GLU A 164 14.19 -18.93 -46.94
C GLU A 164 14.55 -19.90 -48.07
N LYS A 165 14.50 -21.21 -47.83
CA LYS A 165 14.75 -22.26 -48.84
C LYS A 165 13.65 -22.29 -49.91
N THR A 166 12.39 -22.04 -49.55
CA THR A 166 11.29 -21.94 -50.53
C THR A 166 11.36 -20.65 -51.36
N ASN A 167 11.89 -19.56 -50.80
CA ASN A 167 12.13 -18.31 -51.53
C ASN A 167 13.39 -18.34 -52.42
N ASN A 168 14.33 -19.27 -52.21
CA ASN A 168 15.61 -19.35 -52.93
C ASN A 168 15.67 -20.40 -54.07
N ILE A 169 14.55 -21.01 -54.46
CA ILE A 169 14.51 -21.90 -55.63
C ILE A 169 14.00 -21.11 -56.86
N GLN A 170 14.92 -20.33 -57.46
CA GLN A 170 14.93 -20.01 -58.90
C GLN A 170 16.37 -20.20 -59.43
N PRO A 171 16.55 -20.75 -60.64
CA PRO A 171 17.70 -21.59 -60.95
C PRO A 171 18.92 -20.80 -61.45
N ARG A 172 20.09 -21.26 -60.99
CA ARG A 172 21.43 -20.84 -61.41
C ARG A 172 22.06 -21.95 -62.27
N VAL A 173 22.24 -21.72 -63.57
CA VAL A 173 23.20 -22.41 -64.47
C VAL A 173 23.53 -21.42 -65.61
N VAL A 174 24.65 -20.70 -65.58
CA VAL A 174 26.00 -21.03 -66.10
C VAL A 174 26.08 -21.09 -67.64
N GLN A 175 26.72 -20.04 -68.17
CA GLN A 175 27.63 -19.89 -69.32
C GLN A 175 27.61 -20.85 -70.54
N ASP A 176 27.58 -20.18 -71.69
CA ASP A 176 28.35 -20.35 -72.93
C ASP A 176 27.97 -21.39 -74.01
N SER A 177 27.78 -20.82 -75.21
CA SER A 177 27.96 -21.31 -76.59
C SER A 177 26.88 -22.15 -77.33
N GLU A 178 26.48 -21.56 -78.47
CA GLU A 178 25.82 -22.08 -79.70
C GLU A 178 24.31 -22.41 -79.75
N PRO A 179 23.51 -21.70 -80.61
CA PRO A 179 22.10 -21.98 -80.81
C PRO A 179 21.81 -22.57 -82.20
N ALA A 180 21.48 -23.86 -82.29
CA ALA A 180 20.87 -24.39 -83.53
C ALA A 180 20.08 -25.71 -83.35
N ARG A 181 19.28 -25.89 -82.29
CA ARG A 181 18.25 -26.96 -82.30
C ARG A 181 17.08 -26.89 -81.30
N ASN A 182 16.90 -25.79 -80.56
CA ASN A 182 16.05 -25.80 -79.36
C ASN A 182 14.61 -25.30 -79.53
N HIS A 183 14.16 -24.88 -80.71
CA HIS A 183 12.84 -24.21 -80.83
C HIS A 183 11.65 -25.06 -80.34
N SER A 184 11.61 -26.39 -80.58
CA SER A 184 10.45 -27.21 -80.14
C SER A 184 10.46 -27.58 -78.65
N PHE A 185 11.64 -27.78 -78.06
CA PHE A 185 11.76 -28.14 -76.63
C PHE A 185 11.57 -26.91 -75.73
N THR A 186 12.03 -25.74 -76.19
CA THR A 186 11.81 -24.47 -75.49
C THR A 186 10.33 -24.07 -75.48
N GLU A 187 9.59 -24.32 -76.58
CA GLU A 187 8.13 -24.10 -76.62
C GLU A 187 7.38 -25.00 -75.62
N LEU A 188 7.66 -26.31 -75.58
CA LEU A 188 6.99 -27.23 -74.64
C LEU A 188 7.27 -26.88 -73.17
N ILE A 189 8.49 -26.44 -72.84
CA ILE A 189 8.84 -25.98 -71.49
C ILE A 189 8.09 -24.68 -71.16
N SER A 190 7.93 -23.78 -72.14
CA SER A 190 7.19 -22.54 -71.95
C SER A 190 5.69 -22.78 -71.75
N GLU A 191 5.09 -23.72 -72.50
CA GLU A 191 3.70 -24.14 -72.31
C GLU A 191 3.49 -24.83 -70.96
N LEU A 192 4.39 -25.71 -70.53
CA LEU A 192 4.27 -26.39 -69.24
C LEU A 192 4.40 -25.41 -68.07
N ARG A 193 5.30 -24.42 -68.18
CA ARG A 193 5.41 -23.32 -67.20
C ARG A 193 4.19 -22.42 -67.21
N ALA A 194 3.65 -22.07 -68.38
CA ALA A 194 2.43 -21.28 -68.49
C ALA A 194 1.21 -22.02 -67.93
N ALA A 195 1.12 -23.33 -68.15
CA ALA A 195 0.06 -24.18 -67.59
C ALA A 195 0.20 -24.35 -66.06
N GLN A 196 1.43 -24.44 -65.54
CA GLN A 196 1.69 -24.44 -64.10
C GLN A 196 1.33 -23.08 -63.47
N ALA A 197 1.76 -21.97 -64.08
CA ALA A 197 1.42 -20.63 -63.63
C ALA A 197 -0.09 -20.39 -63.66
N SER A 198 -0.79 -20.80 -64.72
CA SER A 198 -2.25 -20.72 -64.80
C SER A 198 -2.95 -21.55 -63.70
N LYS A 199 -2.45 -22.75 -63.40
CA LYS A 199 -2.98 -23.57 -62.29
C LYS A 199 -2.73 -22.91 -60.93
N GLU A 200 -1.56 -22.33 -60.70
CA GLU A 200 -1.28 -21.58 -59.47
C GLU A 200 -2.15 -20.33 -59.36
N GLU A 201 -2.33 -19.60 -60.44
CA GLU A 201 -3.25 -18.47 -60.51
C GLU A 201 -4.68 -18.91 -60.16
N THR A 202 -5.22 -19.99 -60.74
CA THR A 202 -6.57 -20.46 -60.38
C THR A 202 -6.69 -20.85 -58.91
N LYS A 203 -5.66 -21.47 -58.31
CA LYS A 203 -5.63 -21.79 -56.88
C LYS A 203 -5.63 -20.53 -56.02
N LEU A 204 -4.80 -19.54 -56.38
CA LEU A 204 -4.76 -18.25 -55.68
C LEU A 204 -6.08 -17.49 -55.82
N HIS A 205 -6.72 -17.53 -56.99
CA HIS A 205 -8.04 -16.92 -57.19
C HIS A 205 -9.12 -17.58 -56.33
N GLU A 206 -9.10 -18.91 -56.20
CA GLU A 206 -10.04 -19.64 -55.35
C GLU A 206 -9.76 -19.39 -53.86
N GLU A 207 -8.49 -19.28 -53.46
CA GLU A 207 -8.10 -18.91 -52.10
C GLU A 207 -8.53 -17.47 -51.77
N ILE A 208 -8.33 -16.52 -52.68
CA ILE A 208 -8.84 -15.14 -52.54
C ILE A 208 -10.37 -15.14 -52.42
N ARG A 209 -11.08 -16.00 -53.17
CA ARG A 209 -12.54 -16.13 -53.07
C ARG A 209 -12.96 -16.65 -51.70
N ARG A 210 -12.30 -17.70 -51.19
CA ARG A 210 -12.57 -18.23 -49.84
C ARG A 210 -12.27 -17.20 -48.76
N LEU A 211 -11.11 -16.55 -48.81
CA LEU A 211 -10.74 -15.50 -47.86
C LEU A 211 -11.73 -14.32 -47.88
N LYS A 212 -12.29 -13.97 -49.05
CA LYS A 212 -13.35 -12.96 -49.14
C LYS A 212 -14.66 -13.41 -48.46
N GLN A 213 -15.04 -14.66 -48.61
CA GLN A 213 -16.23 -15.22 -47.95
C GLN A 213 -16.03 -15.29 -46.43
N ASP A 214 -14.87 -15.76 -45.97
CA ASP A 214 -14.53 -15.82 -44.55
C ASP A 214 -14.48 -14.43 -43.94
N LYS A 215 -13.91 -13.44 -44.64
CA LYS A 215 -13.94 -12.04 -44.22
C LYS A 215 -15.37 -11.53 -44.03
N GLN A 216 -16.27 -11.79 -44.99
CA GLN A 216 -17.67 -11.38 -44.87
C GLN A 216 -18.39 -12.08 -43.71
N ALA A 217 -18.13 -13.37 -43.50
CA ALA A 217 -18.69 -14.11 -42.37
C ALA A 217 -18.21 -13.52 -41.02
N LEU A 218 -16.90 -13.25 -40.91
CA LEU A 218 -16.31 -12.61 -39.73
C LEU A 218 -16.85 -11.20 -39.51
N GLU A 219 -17.09 -10.41 -40.56
CA GLU A 219 -17.72 -9.09 -40.45
C GLU A 219 -19.15 -9.17 -39.89
N VAL A 220 -19.94 -10.16 -40.32
CA VAL A 220 -21.29 -10.42 -39.80
C VAL A 220 -21.24 -10.83 -38.33
N ASP A 221 -20.33 -11.74 -37.96
CA ASP A 221 -20.21 -12.22 -36.58
C ASP A 221 -19.66 -11.15 -35.63
N LEU A 222 -18.71 -10.32 -36.08
CA LEU A 222 -18.30 -9.11 -35.36
C LEU A 222 -19.48 -8.14 -35.17
N GLY A 223 -20.35 -8.00 -36.17
CA GLY A 223 -21.58 -7.21 -36.06
C GLY A 223 -22.54 -7.75 -35.00
N LYS A 224 -22.71 -9.08 -34.90
CA LYS A 224 -23.54 -9.71 -33.86
C LYS A 224 -22.92 -9.56 -32.47
N ALA A 225 -21.63 -9.85 -32.32
CA ALA A 225 -20.92 -9.71 -31.06
C ALA A 225 -20.95 -8.27 -30.52
N ARG A 226 -20.87 -7.26 -31.40
CA ARG A 226 -21.05 -5.85 -31.02
C ARG A 226 -22.46 -5.59 -30.46
N LYS A 227 -23.51 -6.11 -31.10
CA LYS A 227 -24.89 -5.96 -30.62
C LYS A 227 -25.12 -6.67 -29.29
N GLU A 228 -24.59 -7.88 -29.11
CA GLU A 228 -24.67 -8.62 -27.84
C GLU A 228 -23.94 -7.86 -26.71
N ARG A 229 -22.75 -7.33 -27.00
CA ARG A 229 -22.02 -6.44 -26.08
C ARG A 229 -22.85 -5.21 -25.72
N ASP A 230 -23.46 -4.54 -26.70
CA ASP A 230 -24.24 -3.33 -26.47
C ASP A 230 -25.49 -3.63 -25.63
N LEU A 231 -26.16 -4.77 -25.86
CA LEU A 231 -27.28 -5.24 -25.05
C LEU A 231 -26.85 -5.57 -23.61
N ALA A 232 -25.72 -6.27 -23.43
CA ALA A 232 -25.16 -6.55 -22.11
C ALA A 232 -24.77 -5.26 -21.37
N GLN A 233 -24.21 -4.28 -22.08
CA GLN A 233 -23.87 -2.98 -21.53
C GLN A 233 -25.13 -2.23 -21.05
N ILE A 234 -26.21 -2.22 -21.83
CA ILE A 234 -27.49 -1.61 -21.44
C ILE A 234 -28.08 -2.32 -20.21
N GLN A 235 -28.00 -3.65 -20.15
CA GLN A 235 -28.48 -4.43 -19.02
C GLN A 235 -27.66 -4.15 -17.74
N ILE A 236 -26.34 -4.04 -17.85
CA ILE A 236 -25.47 -3.65 -16.72
C ILE A 236 -25.82 -2.25 -16.23
N VAL A 237 -25.99 -1.28 -17.14
CA VAL A 237 -26.35 0.09 -16.76
C VAL A 237 -27.71 0.12 -16.05
N SER A 238 -28.72 -0.60 -16.57
CA SER A 238 -30.06 -0.64 -15.99
C SER A 238 -30.06 -1.30 -14.60
N THR A 239 -29.45 -2.48 -14.47
CA THR A 239 -29.34 -3.19 -13.20
C THR A 239 -28.47 -2.45 -12.18
N SER A 240 -27.45 -1.71 -12.61
CA SER A 240 -26.65 -0.86 -11.73
C SER A 240 -27.43 0.36 -11.21
N GLY A 241 -28.31 0.94 -12.03
CA GLY A 241 -29.20 2.02 -11.65
C GLY A 241 -30.23 1.57 -10.62
N GLU A 242 -30.86 0.41 -10.84
CA GLU A 242 -31.81 -0.20 -9.90
C GLU A 242 -31.14 -0.52 -8.56
N LYS A 243 -29.98 -1.20 -8.57
CA LYS A 243 -29.22 -1.47 -7.33
C LYS A 243 -28.76 -0.20 -6.62
N SER A 244 -28.39 0.84 -7.36
CA SER A 244 -28.03 2.14 -6.76
C SER A 244 -29.23 2.81 -6.09
N TYR A 245 -30.42 2.70 -6.68
CA TYR A 245 -31.64 3.20 -6.08
C TYR A 245 -32.04 2.40 -4.83
N GLU A 246 -31.99 1.07 -4.89
CA GLU A 246 -32.23 0.20 -3.74
C GLU A 246 -31.27 0.50 -2.58
N LEU A 247 -29.97 0.67 -2.87
CA LEU A 247 -28.97 1.06 -1.88
C LEU A 247 -29.27 2.41 -1.23
N LYS A 248 -29.72 3.40 -2.01
CA LYS A 248 -30.13 4.72 -1.46
C LYS A 248 -31.35 4.62 -0.55
N VAL A 249 -32.37 3.85 -0.94
CA VAL A 249 -33.56 3.62 -0.12
C VAL A 249 -33.17 2.93 1.20
N MET A 250 -32.29 1.92 1.14
CA MET A 250 -31.77 1.25 2.33
C MET A 250 -30.95 2.20 3.22
N GLU A 251 -30.06 3.01 2.63
CA GLU A 251 -29.27 4.01 3.36
C GLU A 251 -30.16 5.04 4.06
N GLU A 252 -31.19 5.55 3.39
CA GLU A 252 -32.18 6.46 3.96
C GLU A 252 -32.96 5.80 5.11
N SER A 253 -33.34 4.53 4.97
CA SER A 253 -34.00 3.78 6.04
C SER A 253 -33.12 3.63 7.28
N TYR A 254 -31.84 3.30 7.11
CA TYR A 254 -30.89 3.20 8.22
C TYR A 254 -30.61 4.55 8.86
N LYS A 255 -30.54 5.64 8.07
CA LYS A 255 -30.43 7.00 8.63
C LYS A 255 -31.62 7.34 9.52
N GLN A 256 -32.83 6.96 9.11
CA GLN A 256 -34.04 7.16 9.92
C GLN A 256 -34.02 6.32 11.20
N GLU A 257 -33.59 5.05 11.11
CA GLU A 257 -33.47 4.16 12.28
C GLU A 257 -32.41 4.68 13.26
N ILE A 258 -31.24 5.08 12.78
CA ILE A 258 -30.19 5.71 13.59
C ILE A 258 -30.72 6.98 14.26
N ALA A 259 -31.46 7.83 13.54
CA ALA A 259 -32.07 9.03 14.12
C ALA A 259 -33.14 8.71 15.18
N HIS A 260 -33.89 7.62 15.02
CA HIS A 260 -34.83 7.14 16.02
C HIS A 260 -34.13 6.60 17.27
N LEU A 261 -33.09 5.76 17.09
CA LEU A 261 -32.28 5.23 18.18
C LEU A 261 -31.55 6.33 18.95
N ARG A 262 -31.01 7.34 18.26
CA ARG A 262 -30.41 8.52 18.89
C ARG A 262 -31.40 9.27 19.77
N ARG A 263 -32.62 9.52 19.28
CA ARG A 263 -33.69 10.15 20.08
C ARG A 263 -34.07 9.33 21.30
N ARG A 264 -34.14 8.00 21.16
CA ARG A 264 -34.42 7.10 22.28
C ARG A 264 -33.29 7.09 23.31
N LEU A 265 -32.03 7.08 22.88
CA LEU A 265 -30.87 7.19 23.77
C LEU A 265 -30.86 8.53 24.51
N GLN A 266 -31.15 9.63 23.81
CA GLN A 266 -31.29 10.95 24.44
C GLN A 266 -32.38 10.95 25.50
N TRP A 267 -33.55 10.35 25.20
CA TRP A 267 -34.62 10.22 26.18
C TRP A 267 -34.20 9.42 27.43
N TYR A 268 -33.44 8.33 27.25
CA TYR A 268 -32.90 7.57 28.38
C TYR A 268 -31.90 8.39 29.21
N ALA A 269 -31.06 9.19 28.57
CA ALA A 269 -30.12 10.07 29.27
C ALA A 269 -30.86 11.16 30.07
N GLU A 270 -31.85 11.82 29.46
CA GLU A 270 -32.67 12.84 30.13
C GLU A 270 -33.48 12.24 31.30
N ASN A 271 -34.03 11.04 31.13
CA ASN A 271 -34.76 10.35 32.19
C ASN A 271 -33.81 9.93 33.34
N GLN A 272 -32.59 9.51 33.01
CA GLN A 272 -31.58 9.20 34.02
C GLN A 272 -31.15 10.45 34.80
N ASP A 273 -30.97 11.59 34.13
CA ASP A 273 -30.67 12.86 34.81
C ASP A 273 -31.79 13.29 35.78
N LEU A 274 -33.05 13.01 35.43
CA LEU A 274 -34.19 13.26 36.34
C LEU A 274 -34.14 12.33 37.56
N LEU A 275 -33.89 11.04 37.35
CA LEU A 275 -33.75 10.07 38.44
C LEU A 275 -32.57 10.42 39.36
N ASP A 276 -31.44 10.87 38.81
CA ASP A 276 -30.27 11.26 39.59
C ASP A 276 -30.55 12.52 40.43
N ARG A 277 -31.30 13.50 39.89
CA ARG A 277 -31.78 14.66 40.66
C ARG A 277 -32.74 14.26 41.77
N ASP A 278 -33.63 13.29 41.53
CA ASP A 278 -34.54 12.77 42.55
C ASP A 278 -33.79 11.99 43.63
N ALA A 279 -32.81 11.18 43.24
CA ALA A 279 -31.94 10.46 44.17
C ALA A 279 -31.12 11.41 45.04
N ALA A 280 -30.59 12.49 44.47
CA ALA A 280 -29.89 13.54 45.22
C ALA A 280 -30.83 14.22 46.23
N ARG A 281 -32.03 14.63 45.79
CA ARG A 281 -33.05 15.22 46.70
C ARG A 281 -33.44 14.28 47.84
N LEU A 282 -33.60 12.99 47.55
CA LEU A 282 -33.89 11.98 48.59
C LEU A 282 -32.73 11.80 49.56
N LYS A 283 -31.48 11.90 49.09
CA LYS A 283 -30.31 11.83 49.94
C LYS A 283 -30.25 13.03 50.88
N ASP A 284 -30.44 14.25 50.37
CA ASP A 284 -30.45 15.47 51.18
C ASP A 284 -31.55 15.42 52.25
N ALA A 285 -32.76 14.98 51.87
CA ALA A 285 -33.85 14.79 52.81
C ALA A 285 -33.54 13.72 53.88
N LYS A 286 -32.86 12.62 53.52
CA LYS A 286 -32.40 11.60 54.48
C LYS A 286 -31.36 12.16 55.43
N GLU A 287 -30.40 12.95 54.94
CA GLU A 287 -29.39 13.61 55.78
C GLU A 287 -30.04 14.61 56.75
N GLU A 288 -31.07 15.33 56.32
CA GLU A 288 -31.85 16.21 57.19
C GLU A 288 -32.64 15.43 58.24
N ILE A 289 -33.28 14.32 57.87
CA ILE A 289 -33.94 13.41 58.82
C ILE A 289 -32.96 12.88 59.85
N GLU A 290 -31.75 12.47 59.45
CA GLU A 290 -30.73 12.00 60.39
C GLU A 290 -30.23 13.12 61.32
N LYS A 291 -30.05 14.36 60.82
CA LYS A 291 -29.73 15.52 61.67
C LYS A 291 -30.83 15.77 62.70
N LEU A 292 -32.09 15.78 62.28
CA LEU A 292 -33.24 15.97 63.16
C LEU A 292 -33.37 14.81 64.16
N LYS A 293 -33.10 13.56 63.77
CA LYS A 293 -33.06 12.41 64.69
C LYS A 293 -31.99 12.59 65.75
N LEU A 294 -30.77 12.98 65.37
CA LEU A 294 -29.68 13.25 66.32
C LEU A 294 -30.03 14.39 67.28
N GLU A 295 -30.72 15.44 66.80
CA GLU A 295 -31.20 16.53 67.64
C GLU A 295 -32.30 16.06 68.62
N VAL A 296 -33.25 15.25 68.15
CA VAL A 296 -34.27 14.61 69.01
C VAL A 296 -33.62 13.69 70.04
N GLU A 297 -32.59 12.93 69.67
CA GLU A 297 -31.84 12.08 70.60
C GLU A 297 -31.09 12.88 71.66
N LYS A 298 -30.45 14.00 71.28
CA LYS A 298 -29.82 14.93 72.22
C LYS A 298 -30.84 15.51 73.20
N LEU A 299 -31.97 16.03 72.70
CA LEU A 299 -33.04 16.56 73.53
C LEU A 299 -33.63 15.48 74.47
N ARG A 300 -33.75 14.24 74.00
CA ARG A 300 -34.15 13.10 74.83
C ARG A 300 -33.11 12.76 75.90
N ALA A 301 -31.82 12.81 75.58
CA ALA A 301 -30.74 12.59 76.54
C ALA A 301 -30.72 13.70 77.61
N GLU A 302 -30.86 14.96 77.23
CA GLU A 302 -30.95 16.11 78.14
C GLU A 302 -32.18 16.02 79.05
N ALA A 303 -33.35 15.66 78.51
CA ALA A 303 -34.56 15.41 79.30
C ALA A 303 -34.39 14.19 80.24
N GLY A 304 -33.69 13.15 79.78
CA GLY A 304 -33.30 11.99 80.58
C GLY A 304 -32.40 12.37 81.75
N ASP A 305 -31.37 13.18 81.51
CA ASP A 305 -30.43 13.67 82.52
C ASP A 305 -31.12 14.57 83.55
N GLN A 306 -32.05 15.43 83.13
CA GLN A 306 -32.89 16.21 84.05
C GLN A 306 -33.74 15.30 84.95
N CYS A 307 -34.36 14.26 84.38
CA CYS A 307 -35.13 13.27 85.14
C CYS A 307 -34.24 12.48 86.11
N VAL A 308 -33.03 12.09 85.70
CA VAL A 308 -32.04 11.41 86.55
C VAL A 308 -31.57 12.33 87.67
N GLN A 309 -31.28 13.61 87.40
CA GLN A 309 -30.92 14.59 88.42
C GLN A 309 -32.05 14.83 89.40
N GLN A 310 -33.31 14.92 88.94
CA GLN A 310 -34.47 15.06 89.81
C GLN A 310 -34.69 13.81 90.67
N LYS A 311 -34.53 12.61 90.10
CA LYS A 311 -34.54 11.35 90.85
C LYS A 311 -33.39 11.26 91.86
N LYS A 312 -32.20 11.78 91.53
CA LYS A 312 -31.06 11.84 92.48
C LYS A 312 -31.38 12.77 93.64
N ARG A 313 -31.92 13.97 93.40
CA ARG A 313 -32.38 14.88 94.46
C ARG A 313 -33.46 14.25 95.35
N LEU A 314 -34.40 13.51 94.77
CA LEU A 314 -35.40 12.76 95.53
C LEU A 314 -34.77 11.62 96.32
N ARG A 315 -33.82 10.88 95.74
CA ARG A 315 -33.07 9.83 96.44
C ARG A 315 -32.26 10.39 97.60
N ASP A 316 -31.57 11.51 97.42
CA ASP A 316 -30.81 12.19 98.47
C ASP A 316 -31.74 12.65 99.60
N ARG A 317 -32.90 13.24 99.27
CA ARG A 317 -33.95 13.55 100.27
C ARG A 317 -34.47 12.31 100.99
N THR A 318 -34.69 11.20 100.29
CA THR A 318 -35.09 9.95 100.94
C THR A 318 -33.97 9.31 101.75
N ALA A 319 -32.71 9.48 101.35
CA ALA A 319 -31.55 8.99 102.08
C ALA A 319 -31.36 9.80 103.36
N ASP A 320 -31.54 11.12 103.31
CA ASP A 320 -31.55 11.98 104.50
C ASP A 320 -32.73 11.66 105.41
N ALA A 321 -33.94 11.47 104.86
CA ALA A 321 -35.10 11.04 105.64
C ALA A 321 -34.88 9.66 106.29
N LYS A 322 -34.26 8.71 105.58
CA LYS A 322 -33.87 7.40 106.13
C LYS A 322 -32.77 7.52 107.17
N ARG A 323 -31.80 8.42 107.00
CA ARG A 323 -30.72 8.66 107.95
C ARG A 323 -31.28 9.30 109.24
N ILE A 324 -32.25 10.19 109.12
CA ILE A 324 -33.02 10.74 110.26
C ILE A 324 -33.83 9.62 110.94
N GLN A 325 -34.58 8.81 110.17
CA GLN A 325 -35.30 7.67 110.72
C GLN A 325 -34.38 6.62 111.35
N ASP A 326 -33.19 6.37 110.79
CA ASP A 326 -32.21 5.44 111.34
C ASP A 326 -31.56 5.99 112.61
N LEU A 327 -31.35 7.30 112.74
CA LEU A 327 -30.94 7.91 113.99
C LEU A 327 -32.06 7.79 115.05
N GLU A 328 -33.31 8.04 114.67
CA GLU A 328 -34.46 7.83 115.55
C GLU A 328 -34.71 6.34 115.88
N ARG A 329 -34.41 5.43 114.95
CA ARG A 329 -34.49 3.99 115.11
C ARG A 329 -33.34 3.46 115.94
N GLN A 330 -32.11 3.97 115.79
CA GLN A 330 -30.98 3.60 116.64
C GLN A 330 -31.18 4.04 118.08
N ILE A 331 -31.81 5.20 118.30
CA ILE A 331 -32.24 5.63 119.63
C ILE A 331 -33.30 4.63 120.18
N ARG A 332 -34.31 4.28 119.38
CA ARG A 332 -35.38 3.32 119.75
C ARG A 332 -34.92 1.85 119.85
N GLU A 333 -33.90 1.44 119.10
CA GLU A 333 -33.31 0.10 119.10
C GLU A 333 -32.23 0.00 120.18
N MET A 334 -31.51 1.06 120.55
CA MET A 334 -30.78 1.09 121.83
C MET A 334 -31.73 0.90 123.00
N GLU A 335 -32.93 1.50 122.94
CA GLU A 335 -34.01 1.32 123.93
C GLU A 335 -34.67 -0.08 123.85
N GLY A 336 -34.62 -0.75 122.68
CA GLY A 336 -35.25 -2.04 122.40
C GLY A 336 -34.34 -3.28 122.51
N ILE A 337 -33.04 -3.15 122.26
CA ILE A 337 -32.01 -4.20 122.39
C ILE A 337 -31.82 -4.57 123.88
N LEU A 338 -32.25 -3.70 124.81
CA LEU A 338 -32.42 -4.01 126.24
C LEU A 338 -33.58 -5.00 126.54
N LYS A 339 -34.43 -5.39 125.56
CA LYS A 339 -35.69 -6.11 125.81
C LYS A 339 -36.01 -7.30 124.90
N ARG A 340 -35.02 -8.10 124.43
CA ARG A 340 -35.08 -9.58 124.24
C ARG A 340 -34.33 -10.09 122.98
N ARG A 341 -33.27 -10.85 123.28
CA ARG A 341 -32.66 -12.04 122.63
C ARG A 341 -33.66 -12.92 121.84
N HIS A 342 -33.35 -13.72 120.81
CA HIS A 342 -32.18 -14.05 119.97
C HIS A 342 -32.71 -14.82 118.72
N PRO A 343 -31.91 -15.01 117.65
CA PRO A 343 -32.34 -15.30 116.28
C PRO A 343 -32.24 -16.80 115.87
N ASN A 344 -32.77 -17.08 114.68
CA ASN A 344 -32.53 -18.23 113.76
C ASN A 344 -33.81 -19.02 113.46
N SER A 345 -34.44 -18.75 112.30
CA SER A 345 -35.37 -19.70 111.69
C SER A 345 -34.92 -20.06 110.27
N LEU A 346 -35.20 -21.31 109.94
CA LEU A 346 -34.85 -22.07 108.74
C LEU A 346 -35.11 -21.43 107.35
N PRO A 347 -35.96 -20.39 107.16
CA PRO A 347 -36.17 -19.76 105.85
C PRO A 347 -34.90 -19.20 105.18
N ALA A 348 -33.93 -18.70 105.97
CA ALA A 348 -32.68 -18.18 105.40
C ALA A 348 -31.78 -19.28 104.80
N LEU A 349 -31.91 -20.52 105.30
CA LEU A 349 -31.11 -21.66 104.84
C LEU A 349 -31.72 -22.32 103.59
N ILE A 350 -33.05 -22.31 103.47
CA ILE A 350 -33.77 -22.87 102.31
C ILE A 350 -33.59 -21.98 101.06
N TYR A 351 -33.61 -20.66 101.24
CA TYR A 351 -33.42 -19.72 100.13
C TYR A 351 -32.01 -19.78 99.52
N ALA A 352 -30.99 -20.14 100.32
CA ALA A 352 -29.62 -20.29 99.85
C ALA A 352 -29.38 -21.58 99.04
N ALA A 353 -30.10 -22.67 99.33
CA ALA A 353 -29.91 -23.97 98.66
C ALA A 353 -30.52 -24.01 97.25
N ALA A 354 -31.65 -23.33 97.01
CA ALA A 354 -32.33 -23.35 95.71
C ALA A 354 -31.61 -22.54 94.61
N ALA A 355 -30.71 -21.62 94.98
CA ALA A 355 -30.00 -20.77 94.02
C ALA A 355 -28.79 -21.46 93.34
N ALA A 356 -28.39 -22.66 93.78
CA ALA A 356 -27.15 -23.30 93.35
C ALA A 356 -27.28 -24.37 92.25
N GLU A 357 -28.49 -24.78 91.84
CA GLU A 357 -28.69 -26.02 91.05
C GLU A 357 -29.00 -25.85 89.54
N LYS A 358 -28.86 -24.65 88.95
CA LYS A 358 -29.08 -24.44 87.50
C LYS A 358 -27.91 -23.76 86.79
N ARG A 359 -26.84 -24.52 86.57
CA ARG A 359 -25.87 -24.27 85.48
C ARG A 359 -25.55 -25.59 84.80
N ASN A 360 -26.33 -25.94 83.78
CA ASN A 360 -26.05 -27.08 82.91
C ASN A 360 -25.33 -26.59 81.64
N ASP A 361 -24.23 -27.28 81.32
CA ASP A 361 -23.26 -27.04 80.23
C ASP A 361 -23.80 -27.17 78.79
N LEU A 362 -25.12 -27.18 78.58
CA LEU A 362 -25.72 -27.14 77.24
C LEU A 362 -25.95 -25.71 76.73
N SER A 363 -26.07 -24.70 77.60
CA SER A 363 -26.26 -23.29 77.21
C SER A 363 -25.04 -22.70 76.49
N ALA A 364 -23.83 -22.96 77.01
CA ALA A 364 -22.60 -22.37 76.48
C ALA A 364 -22.27 -22.83 75.04
N ARG A 365 -22.74 -24.02 74.65
CA ARG A 365 -22.55 -24.56 73.30
C ARG A 365 -23.55 -23.97 72.31
N THR A 366 -24.77 -23.67 72.74
CA THR A 366 -25.77 -22.94 71.94
C THR A 366 -25.37 -21.48 71.78
N ASP A 367 -24.88 -20.83 72.85
CA ASP A 367 -24.43 -19.43 72.82
C ASP A 367 -23.21 -19.21 71.90
N THR A 368 -22.32 -20.20 71.80
CA THR A 368 -21.16 -20.16 70.88
C THR A 368 -21.56 -20.40 69.42
N VAL A 369 -22.49 -21.33 69.15
CA VAL A 369 -23.06 -21.53 67.81
C VAL A 369 -23.81 -20.28 67.36
N ASP A 370 -24.66 -19.71 68.22
CA ASP A 370 -25.41 -18.47 67.93
C ASP A 370 -24.49 -17.28 67.67
N PHE A 371 -23.35 -17.19 68.37
CA PHE A 371 -22.34 -16.15 68.13
C PHE A 371 -21.67 -16.33 66.76
N LEU A 372 -21.30 -17.56 66.39
CA LEU A 372 -20.72 -17.87 65.10
C LEU A 372 -21.72 -17.64 63.96
N GLU A 373 -22.98 -18.03 64.13
CA GLU A 373 -24.04 -17.75 63.16
C GLU A 373 -24.26 -16.24 62.97
N LYS A 374 -24.29 -15.46 64.06
CA LYS A 374 -24.38 -13.99 63.99
C LYS A 374 -23.15 -13.38 63.32
N ARG A 375 -21.96 -13.96 63.52
CA ARG A 375 -20.72 -13.50 62.89
C ARG A 375 -20.70 -13.83 61.39
N ILE A 376 -21.14 -15.03 61.01
CA ILE A 376 -21.29 -15.45 59.62
C ILE A 376 -22.30 -14.54 58.91
N LYS A 377 -23.49 -14.33 59.49
CA LYS A 377 -24.50 -13.40 58.92
C LYS A 377 -23.96 -11.99 58.75
N LYS A 378 -23.19 -11.47 59.72
CA LYS A 378 -22.53 -10.16 59.58
C LYS A 378 -21.52 -10.15 58.43
N LEU A 379 -20.67 -11.17 58.33
CA LEU A 379 -19.69 -11.27 57.25
C LEU A 379 -20.33 -11.42 55.88
N GLU A 380 -21.45 -12.15 55.79
CA GLU A 380 -22.26 -12.26 54.57
C GLU A 380 -22.83 -10.89 54.16
N THR A 381 -23.42 -10.13 55.10
CA THR A 381 -23.93 -8.78 54.82
C THR A 381 -22.83 -7.77 54.48
N GLU A 382 -21.64 -7.91 55.08
CA GLU A 382 -20.47 -7.08 54.76
C GLU A 382 -19.90 -7.42 53.37
N LEU A 383 -19.93 -8.69 52.97
CA LEU A 383 -19.54 -9.12 51.61
C LEU A 383 -20.54 -8.64 50.57
N GLU A 384 -21.84 -8.81 50.82
CA GLU A 384 -22.90 -8.33 49.92
C GLU A 384 -22.86 -6.79 49.79
N GLY A 385 -22.60 -6.08 50.89
CA GLY A 385 -22.38 -4.63 50.88
C GLY A 385 -21.18 -4.21 50.04
N LYS A 386 -20.04 -4.93 50.15
CA LYS A 386 -18.85 -4.68 49.32
C LYS A 386 -19.09 -4.97 47.84
N ASP A 387 -19.84 -6.02 47.53
CA ASP A 387 -20.21 -6.34 46.15
C ASP A 387 -21.14 -5.27 45.57
N ASP A 388 -22.07 -4.75 46.35
CA ASP A 388 -22.94 -3.65 45.94
C ASP A 388 -22.18 -2.33 45.76
N GLU A 389 -21.20 -2.05 46.62
CA GLU A 389 -20.27 -0.92 46.45
C GLU A 389 -19.41 -1.07 45.20
N ALA A 390 -18.88 -2.25 44.92
CA ALA A 390 -18.13 -2.54 43.70
C ALA A 390 -19.01 -2.38 42.45
N LYS A 391 -20.24 -2.91 42.46
CA LYS A 391 -21.22 -2.72 41.37
C LYS A 391 -21.61 -1.26 41.17
N LYS A 392 -21.70 -0.46 42.24
CA LYS A 392 -21.96 0.99 42.16
C LYS A 392 -20.74 1.73 41.58
N SER A 393 -19.54 1.40 42.04
CA SER A 393 -18.28 1.97 41.55
C SER A 393 -18.05 1.67 40.06
N LEU A 394 -18.29 0.43 39.65
CA LEU A 394 -18.19 0.01 38.25
C LEU A 394 -19.19 0.75 37.37
N ARG A 395 -20.46 0.87 37.80
CA ARG A 395 -21.47 1.68 37.10
C ARG A 395 -21.07 3.15 37.00
N ALA A 396 -20.55 3.75 38.08
CA ALA A 396 -20.07 5.13 38.05
C ALA A 396 -18.90 5.31 37.07
N MET A 397 -17.97 4.35 37.00
CA MET A 397 -16.87 4.36 36.04
C MET A 397 -17.37 4.24 34.59
N GLU A 398 -18.30 3.32 34.32
CA GLU A 398 -18.93 3.17 33.00
C GLU A 398 -19.65 4.46 32.57
N GLN A 399 -20.34 5.12 33.49
CA GLN A 399 -20.99 6.41 33.26
C GLN A 399 -19.97 7.51 32.92
N GLN A 400 -18.85 7.59 33.66
CA GLN A 400 -17.77 8.53 33.32
C GLN A 400 -17.19 8.24 31.94
N PHE A 401 -16.99 6.97 31.60
CA PHE A 401 -16.50 6.56 30.28
C PHE A 401 -17.47 6.97 29.16
N GLN A 402 -18.77 6.73 29.34
CA GLN A 402 -19.80 7.12 28.37
C GLN A 402 -19.90 8.64 28.21
N LYS A 403 -19.77 9.40 29.30
CA LYS A 403 -19.72 10.86 29.28
C LYS A 403 -18.52 11.36 28.48
N ILE A 404 -17.32 10.86 28.76
CA ILE A 404 -16.09 11.23 28.06
C ILE A 404 -16.16 10.83 26.59
N LYS A 405 -16.67 9.63 26.28
CA LYS A 405 -16.90 9.16 24.90
C LYS A 405 -17.80 10.12 24.13
N THR A 406 -18.94 10.51 24.72
CA THR A 406 -19.88 11.45 24.10
C THR A 406 -19.23 12.81 23.84
N GLN A 407 -18.42 13.32 24.79
CA GLN A 407 -17.68 14.58 24.62
C GLN A 407 -16.66 14.50 23.47
N TYR A 408 -15.92 13.39 23.35
CA TYR A 408 -14.98 13.20 22.24
C TYR A 408 -15.69 13.01 20.90
N GLU A 409 -16.81 12.30 20.86
CA GLU A 409 -17.63 12.17 19.65
C GLU A 409 -18.18 13.53 19.21
N GLN A 410 -18.68 14.35 20.13
CA GLN A 410 -19.08 15.73 19.83
C GLN A 410 -17.91 16.56 19.31
N ARG A 411 -16.73 16.45 19.94
CA ARG A 411 -15.53 17.17 19.50
C ARG A 411 -15.05 16.73 18.12
N LEU A 412 -15.13 15.44 17.81
CA LEU A 412 -14.83 14.91 16.49
C LEU A 412 -15.79 15.47 15.45
N VAL A 413 -17.09 15.47 15.73
CA VAL A 413 -18.10 16.06 14.85
C VAL A 413 -17.85 17.55 14.64
N GLU A 414 -17.52 18.32 15.68
CA GLU A 414 -17.14 19.74 15.54
C GLU A 414 -15.89 19.93 14.66
N LEU A 415 -14.87 19.09 14.84
CA LEU A 415 -13.64 19.14 14.04
C LEU A 415 -13.89 18.75 12.59
N GLU A 416 -14.73 17.75 12.34
CA GLU A 416 -15.19 17.37 11.00
C GLU A 416 -15.99 18.49 10.34
N HIS A 417 -16.87 19.18 11.09
CA HIS A 417 -17.59 20.35 10.59
C HIS A 417 -16.64 21.52 10.31
N LEU A 418 -15.64 21.76 11.16
CA LEU A 418 -14.63 22.79 10.93
C LEU A 418 -13.73 22.47 9.73
N LEU A 419 -13.37 21.19 9.54
CA LEU A 419 -12.66 20.73 8.35
C LEU A 419 -13.52 20.88 7.11
N ALA A 420 -14.78 20.45 7.14
CA ALA A 420 -15.71 20.62 6.03
C ALA A 420 -15.93 22.10 5.70
N TYR A 421 -16.10 22.94 6.72
CA TYR A 421 -16.24 24.40 6.56
C TYR A 421 -14.96 25.02 6.00
N LYS A 422 -13.77 24.59 6.43
CA LYS A 422 -12.49 25.01 5.83
C LYS A 422 -12.35 24.54 4.40
N PHE A 423 -12.71 23.29 4.09
CA PHE A 423 -12.71 22.77 2.72
C PHE A 423 -13.66 23.56 1.80
N VAL A 424 -14.84 23.94 2.31
CA VAL A 424 -15.82 24.73 1.56
C VAL A 424 -15.37 26.19 1.42
N ASN A 425 -14.73 26.77 2.44
CA ASN A 425 -14.24 28.15 2.42
C ASN A 425 -12.83 28.34 1.83
N GLU A 426 -12.03 27.28 1.69
CA GLU A 426 -10.81 27.25 0.88
C GLU A 426 -11.14 27.08 -0.62
N SER A 427 -12.39 26.73 -0.94
CA SER A 427 -12.93 26.74 -2.30
C SER A 427 -13.61 28.06 -2.68
N PRO A 428 -12.94 29.21 -2.42
CA PRO A 428 -12.74 30.19 -3.48
C PRO A 428 -11.35 30.85 -3.37
N ARG A 429 -10.27 30.09 -3.59
CA ARG A 429 -8.99 30.63 -4.11
C ARG A 429 -8.57 30.06 -5.46
N LEU A 430 -9.45 29.30 -6.11
CA LEU A 430 -9.23 28.74 -7.45
C LEU A 430 -9.37 29.76 -8.61
N ASN A 431 -9.38 31.07 -8.33
CA ASN A 431 -9.28 32.12 -9.35
C ASN A 431 -7.97 32.93 -9.28
N GLY A 432 -7.21 32.86 -8.18
CA GLY A 432 -5.86 33.44 -8.09
C GLY A 432 -4.80 32.47 -8.60
N ASP A 433 -4.94 31.19 -8.24
CA ASP A 433 -3.97 30.16 -8.60
C ASP A 433 -4.10 29.71 -10.06
N LYS A 434 -5.24 29.94 -10.73
CA LYS A 434 -5.34 29.73 -12.19
C LYS A 434 -4.56 30.77 -12.98
N ALA A 435 -4.49 32.02 -12.52
CA ALA A 435 -3.69 33.05 -13.17
C ALA A 435 -2.20 32.77 -12.97
N SER A 436 -1.77 32.45 -11.74
CA SER A 436 -0.37 32.08 -11.48
C SER A 436 0.05 30.77 -12.14
N CYS A 437 -0.83 29.76 -12.22
CA CYS A 437 -0.53 28.51 -12.91
C CYS A 437 -0.52 28.70 -14.44
N ALA A 438 -1.39 29.55 -15.00
CA ALA A 438 -1.32 29.93 -16.42
C ALA A 438 -0.07 30.76 -16.75
N GLU A 439 0.34 31.68 -15.87
CA GLU A 439 1.58 32.46 -16.01
C GLU A 439 2.81 31.54 -15.93
N LEU A 440 2.86 30.63 -14.96
CA LEU A 440 3.93 29.63 -14.86
C LEU A 440 3.95 28.66 -16.05
N GLU A 441 2.80 28.23 -16.55
CA GLU A 441 2.70 27.42 -17.77
C GLU A 441 3.19 28.19 -19.00
N GLN A 442 2.91 29.49 -19.07
CA GLN A 442 3.36 30.37 -20.14
C GLN A 442 4.87 30.62 -20.06
N GLU A 443 5.42 30.89 -18.87
CA GLU A 443 6.86 31.00 -18.63
C GLU A 443 7.60 29.70 -18.97
N LEU A 444 7.03 28.55 -18.65
CA LEU A 444 7.60 27.24 -18.96
C LEU A 444 7.53 26.96 -20.48
N GLN A 445 6.48 27.41 -21.17
CA GLN A 445 6.41 27.38 -22.62
C GLN A 445 7.43 28.34 -23.28
N ASP A 446 7.59 29.56 -22.75
CA ASP A 446 8.53 30.54 -23.26
C ASP A 446 9.98 30.12 -23.02
N LEU A 447 10.27 29.50 -21.87
CA LEU A 447 11.57 28.88 -21.59
C LEU A 447 11.84 27.72 -22.55
N LYS A 448 10.84 26.87 -22.83
CA LYS A 448 10.96 25.80 -23.84
C LYS A 448 11.20 26.37 -25.25
N ARG A 449 10.51 27.44 -25.64
CA ARG A 449 10.71 28.12 -26.94
C ARG A 449 12.11 28.73 -27.03
N SER A 450 12.56 29.40 -25.98
CA SER A 450 13.91 29.96 -25.87
C SER A 450 14.98 28.87 -26.00
N HIS A 451 14.82 27.76 -25.27
CA HIS A 451 15.75 26.63 -25.33
C HIS A 451 15.73 25.94 -26.71
N GLN A 452 14.58 25.84 -27.35
CA GLN A 452 14.51 25.35 -28.74
C GLN A 452 15.19 26.32 -29.72
N LEU A 453 15.09 27.63 -29.50
CA LEU A 453 15.77 28.63 -30.30
C LEU A 453 17.29 28.55 -30.12
N THR A 454 17.78 28.40 -28.89
CA THR A 454 19.22 28.22 -28.62
C THR A 454 19.74 26.92 -29.23
N VAL A 455 18.98 25.82 -29.13
CA VAL A 455 19.35 24.56 -29.79
C VAL A 455 19.40 24.72 -31.30
N ARG A 456 18.44 25.40 -31.93
CA ARG A 456 18.48 25.70 -33.38
C ARG A 456 19.67 26.59 -33.73
N ASN A 457 19.97 27.62 -32.94
CA ASN A 457 21.11 28.50 -33.18
C ASN A 457 22.43 27.71 -33.09
N LEU A 458 22.59 26.88 -32.05
CA LEU A 458 23.76 26.01 -31.90
C LEU A 458 23.85 25.00 -33.05
N GLN A 459 22.74 24.45 -33.52
CA GLN A 459 22.71 23.58 -34.71
C GLN A 459 23.17 24.34 -35.97
N THR A 460 22.68 25.57 -36.19
CA THR A 460 23.14 26.39 -37.33
C THR A 460 24.61 26.77 -37.22
N GLU A 461 25.13 26.98 -36.01
CA GLU A 461 26.53 27.26 -35.77
C GLU A 461 27.41 26.02 -36.02
N ILE A 462 26.95 24.84 -35.58
CA ILE A 462 27.58 23.56 -35.91
C ILE A 462 27.60 23.34 -37.42
N GLU A 463 26.51 23.59 -38.13
CA GLU A 463 26.45 23.49 -39.59
C GLU A 463 27.37 24.50 -40.27
N LYS A 464 27.42 25.73 -39.78
CA LYS A 464 28.34 26.78 -40.27
C LYS A 464 29.80 26.37 -40.05
N LEU A 465 30.16 25.88 -38.87
CA LEU A 465 31.50 25.37 -38.56
C LEU A 465 31.84 24.14 -39.42
N LYS A 466 30.89 23.24 -39.65
CA LYS A 466 31.06 22.07 -40.52
C LYS A 466 31.26 22.48 -41.99
N SER A 467 30.54 23.51 -42.45
CA SER A 467 30.72 24.10 -43.78
C SER A 467 32.07 24.80 -43.92
N GLN A 468 32.55 25.49 -42.88
CA GLN A 468 33.90 26.07 -42.85
C GLN A 468 34.98 24.99 -42.85
N ASN A 469 34.79 23.91 -42.09
CA ASN A 469 35.75 22.82 -42.02
C ASN A 469 35.86 22.08 -43.36
N SER A 470 34.73 21.85 -44.03
CA SER A 470 34.72 21.27 -45.39
C SER A 470 35.32 22.22 -46.43
N GLN A 471 35.09 23.54 -46.32
CA GLN A 471 35.78 24.53 -47.16
C GLN A 471 37.30 24.57 -46.91
N LEU A 472 37.75 24.44 -45.66
CA LEU A 472 39.17 24.36 -45.32
C LEU A 472 39.80 23.07 -45.83
N GLN A 473 39.09 21.94 -45.76
CA GLN A 473 39.52 20.67 -46.36
C GLN A 473 39.61 20.75 -47.89
N LEU A 474 38.66 21.42 -48.55
CA LEU A 474 38.70 21.70 -49.99
C LEU A 474 39.84 22.66 -50.39
N LYS A 475 40.14 23.66 -49.56
CA LYS A 475 41.30 24.56 -49.75
C LYS A 475 42.63 23.82 -49.52
N SER A 476 42.69 22.92 -48.55
CA SER A 476 43.83 22.02 -48.34
C SER A 476 44.05 21.07 -49.53
N GLN A 477 42.97 20.53 -50.11
CA GLN A 477 43.06 19.70 -51.31
C GLN A 477 43.38 20.49 -52.59
N LYS A 478 42.92 21.76 -52.72
CA LYS A 478 43.29 22.65 -53.83
C LYS A 478 44.73 23.15 -53.74
N ASN A 479 45.23 23.43 -52.55
CA ASN A 479 46.63 23.83 -52.32
C ASN A 479 47.64 22.68 -52.52
N ASN A 480 47.16 21.44 -52.76
CA ASN A 480 48.00 20.28 -53.08
C ASN A 480 48.06 19.96 -54.58
N LYS A 481 47.34 20.69 -55.44
CA LYS A 481 47.33 20.41 -56.89
C LYS A 481 47.90 21.50 -57.78
N ASP A 482 48.00 22.73 -57.29
CA ASP A 482 48.61 23.82 -58.02
C ASP A 482 49.62 24.52 -57.09
N LEU A 483 50.90 24.17 -57.20
CA LEU A 483 52.07 25.07 -57.11
C LEU A 483 53.37 24.26 -56.97
N GLU A 484 54.30 24.61 -57.87
CA GLU A 484 55.71 24.24 -57.99
C GLU A 484 56.51 24.26 -56.66
N PRO A 485 57.60 23.45 -56.56
CA PRO A 485 58.42 23.38 -55.36
C PRO A 485 59.44 24.52 -55.31
N GLY A 486 59.13 25.56 -54.53
CA GLY A 486 60.09 26.61 -54.17
C GLY A 486 59.68 27.28 -52.85
N ASP A 487 60.61 27.31 -51.89
CA ASP A 487 60.63 28.19 -50.70
C ASP A 487 59.96 27.79 -49.37
N ALA A 488 59.72 26.51 -49.09
CA ALA A 488 59.20 26.10 -47.76
C ALA A 488 60.05 25.07 -46.98
N GLN A 489 61.38 25.10 -47.11
CA GLN A 489 62.27 24.09 -46.49
C GLN A 489 62.96 24.52 -45.17
N VAL A 490 62.68 25.69 -44.60
CA VAL A 490 63.45 26.15 -43.41
C VAL A 490 62.73 25.91 -42.06
N GLU A 491 61.40 25.83 -42.00
CA GLU A 491 60.69 25.82 -40.71
C GLU A 491 60.20 24.44 -40.23
N ARG A 492 60.26 23.38 -41.06
CA ARG A 492 59.70 22.05 -40.71
C ARG A 492 60.73 21.00 -40.25
N GLY A 493 61.99 21.41 -40.06
CA GLY A 493 63.10 20.51 -39.65
C GLY A 493 63.39 20.49 -38.15
N ASP A 494 63.09 21.55 -37.39
CA ASP A 494 63.59 21.72 -36.01
C ASP A 494 62.68 21.13 -34.91
N ALA A 495 61.42 20.86 -35.21
CA ALA A 495 60.47 20.32 -34.25
C ALA A 495 60.78 18.88 -33.79
N PRO A 496 61.12 17.91 -34.67
CA PRO A 496 61.44 16.54 -34.24
C PRO A 496 62.77 16.47 -33.47
N ASP A 497 63.78 17.26 -33.86
CA ASP A 497 65.09 17.27 -33.18
C ASP A 497 65.04 17.91 -31.79
N ARG A 498 64.19 18.94 -31.60
CA ARG A 498 63.94 19.49 -30.25
C ARG A 498 63.22 18.49 -29.35
N LEU A 499 62.28 17.72 -29.88
CA LEU A 499 61.58 16.67 -29.12
C LEU A 499 62.53 15.54 -28.70
N LEU A 500 63.44 15.13 -29.58
CA LEU A 500 64.44 14.11 -29.27
C LEU A 500 65.44 14.57 -28.20
N LYS A 501 65.89 15.84 -28.26
CA LYS A 501 66.76 16.44 -27.24
C LYS A 501 66.06 16.54 -25.88
N LEU A 502 64.81 17.01 -25.86
CA LEU A 502 64.02 17.10 -24.63
C LEU A 502 63.79 15.72 -23.99
N ASN A 503 63.60 14.68 -24.82
CA ASN A 503 63.41 13.31 -24.34
C ASN A 503 64.72 12.70 -23.80
N GLN A 504 65.86 13.01 -24.42
CA GLN A 504 67.17 12.65 -23.88
C GLN A 504 67.46 13.36 -22.55
N GLU A 505 67.15 14.66 -22.43
CA GLU A 505 67.28 15.42 -21.18
C GLU A 505 66.36 14.89 -20.07
N LEU A 506 65.13 14.48 -20.40
CA LEU A 506 64.24 13.80 -19.46
C LEU A 506 64.82 12.46 -18.99
N SER A 507 65.47 11.72 -19.89
CA SER A 507 66.12 10.44 -19.56
C SER A 507 67.34 10.62 -18.66
N THR A 508 68.13 11.68 -18.85
CA THR A 508 69.28 11.98 -17.98
C THR A 508 68.81 12.49 -16.62
N LYS A 509 67.80 13.37 -16.57
CA LYS A 509 67.21 13.86 -15.31
C LYS A 509 66.56 12.74 -14.50
N ASN A 510 65.90 11.78 -15.14
CA ASN A 510 65.36 10.61 -14.43
C ASN A 510 66.46 9.71 -13.83
N ARG A 511 67.63 9.59 -14.49
CA ARG A 511 68.78 8.89 -13.90
C ARG A 511 69.35 9.66 -12.71
N GLU A 512 69.50 10.98 -12.82
CA GLU A 512 69.94 11.83 -11.70
C GLU A 512 68.99 11.72 -10.51
N ILE A 513 67.67 11.71 -10.73
CA ILE A 513 66.67 11.51 -9.68
C ILE A 513 66.86 10.14 -9.02
N GLN A 514 67.01 9.06 -9.79
CA GLN A 514 67.26 7.73 -9.22
C GLN A 514 68.55 7.66 -8.41
N ASP A 515 69.62 8.30 -8.87
CA ASP A 515 70.89 8.30 -8.14
C ASP A 515 70.80 9.15 -6.87
N LEU A 516 70.10 10.30 -6.92
CA LEU A 516 69.77 11.07 -5.72
C LEU A 516 68.92 10.28 -4.74
N THR A 517 67.91 9.54 -5.21
CA THR A 517 67.10 8.65 -4.34
C THR A 517 67.98 7.60 -3.64
N LYS A 518 68.91 6.95 -4.37
CA LYS A 518 69.87 6.02 -3.77
C LYS A 518 70.80 6.69 -2.76
N THR A 519 71.22 7.93 -3.00
CA THR A 519 72.05 8.68 -2.02
C THR A 519 71.25 9.04 -0.76
N VAL A 520 69.98 9.44 -0.90
CA VAL A 520 69.10 9.71 0.23
C VAL A 520 68.84 8.44 1.03
N GLU A 521 68.60 7.30 0.37
CA GLU A 521 68.45 6.01 1.05
C GLU A 521 69.74 5.59 1.79
N LYS A 522 70.92 5.82 1.22
CA LYS A 522 72.20 5.58 1.90
C LYS A 522 72.37 6.47 3.13
N LEU A 523 72.11 7.78 3.00
CA LEU A 523 72.17 8.73 4.11
C LEU A 523 71.14 8.42 5.20
N GLN A 524 69.95 7.94 4.83
CA GLN A 524 68.95 7.46 5.78
C GLN A 524 69.38 6.19 6.50
N LYS A 525 70.03 5.24 5.80
CA LYS A 525 70.61 4.02 6.40
C LYS A 525 71.78 4.34 7.33
N GLU A 526 72.66 5.27 6.95
CA GLU A 526 73.75 5.77 7.80
C GLU A 526 73.21 6.49 9.04
N ARG A 527 72.19 7.34 8.89
CA ARG A 527 71.49 7.98 10.01
C ARG A 527 70.85 6.94 10.94
N MET A 528 70.27 5.87 10.40
CA MET A 528 69.71 4.78 11.20
C MET A 528 70.80 4.04 11.99
N MET A 529 71.94 3.72 11.36
CA MET A 529 73.09 3.10 12.03
C MET A 529 73.63 3.98 13.19
N MET A 530 73.80 5.28 12.94
CA MET A 530 74.27 6.24 13.95
C MET A 530 73.30 6.39 15.14
N LEU A 531 71.99 6.23 14.90
CA LEU A 531 70.97 6.24 15.97
C LEU A 531 70.97 4.92 16.77
N THR A 532 71.24 3.77 16.15
CA THR A 532 71.42 2.50 16.87
C THR A 532 72.67 2.48 17.75
N ASP A 533 73.80 3.05 17.30
CA ASP A 533 75.03 3.13 18.10
C ASP A 533 74.89 4.08 19.31
N ASN A 534 74.17 5.18 19.16
CA ASN A 534 73.84 6.08 20.28
C ASN A 534 72.90 5.42 21.31
N ASN A 535 72.02 4.51 20.89
CA ASN A 535 71.12 3.80 21.80
C ASN A 535 71.82 2.67 22.59
N LEU A 536 72.94 2.11 22.10
CA LEU A 536 73.79 1.21 22.88
C LEU A 536 74.68 1.96 23.89
N ARG A 537 75.18 3.15 23.54
CA ARG A 537 76.02 3.97 24.43
C ARG A 537 75.23 4.62 25.58
N ASN A 538 73.95 4.92 25.38
CA ASN A 538 73.06 5.49 26.40
C ASN A 538 72.46 4.46 27.37
N LYS A 539 72.64 3.15 27.12
CA LYS A 539 72.12 2.07 27.98
C LYS A 539 73.06 1.66 29.12
N THR A 540 74.35 2.04 29.08
CA THR A 540 75.35 1.72 30.11
C THR A 540 75.58 2.82 31.14
N ALA A 541 74.92 3.98 31.04
CA ALA A 541 75.13 5.12 31.95
C ALA A 541 73.98 5.41 32.94
N ASN A 542 72.79 4.79 32.80
CA ASN A 542 71.62 5.11 33.63
C ASN A 542 71.40 4.10 34.78
N LYS A 543 72.43 3.93 35.61
CA LYS A 543 72.31 3.26 36.92
C LYS A 543 73.17 3.93 37.98
N ALA A 544 73.14 5.26 38.04
CA ALA A 544 73.65 6.02 39.17
C ALA A 544 72.96 7.38 39.24
N ASN A 545 72.40 7.67 40.42
CA ASN A 545 72.18 8.99 40.97
C ASN A 545 70.82 9.65 40.69
N SER A 546 69.85 9.21 41.50
CA SER A 546 68.84 10.04 42.15
C SER A 546 69.51 11.07 43.07
N ALA A 547 69.26 12.38 42.90
CA ALA A 547 69.22 13.39 43.97
C ALA A 547 68.96 14.82 43.41
N GLU A 548 68.05 15.52 44.10
CA GLU A 548 67.87 16.99 44.20
C GLU A 548 67.53 17.81 42.93
N ILE A 549 66.32 18.35 42.77
CA ILE A 549 65.60 19.43 43.51
C ILE A 549 66.08 20.87 43.16
N LEU A 550 65.12 21.61 42.57
CA LEU A 550 64.85 23.07 42.63
C LEU A 550 65.62 24.10 41.76
N ARG A 551 64.80 24.78 40.92
CA ARG A 551 64.73 26.24 40.65
C ARG A 551 66.01 27.09 40.67
N LYS A 552 66.25 27.83 39.58
CA LYS A 552 65.95 29.28 39.42
C LYS A 552 66.49 29.83 38.10
N ASN A 553 65.85 30.93 37.66
CA ASN A 553 66.21 31.78 36.53
C ASN A 553 67.60 32.43 36.67
N THR A 554 68.14 32.88 35.51
CA THR A 554 68.80 34.18 35.24
C THR A 554 70.31 34.15 34.90
N LEU A 555 70.62 34.69 33.69
CA LEU A 555 71.82 35.37 33.14
C LEU A 555 73.21 34.65 33.09
N ALA A 556 73.69 34.45 31.84
CA ALA A 556 75.03 34.66 31.21
C ALA A 556 76.35 34.57 32.04
N PRO A 557 77.57 34.48 31.43
CA PRO A 557 78.07 34.11 30.09
C PRO A 557 79.26 33.10 30.17
N GLU A 558 80.02 32.96 29.07
CA GLU A 558 81.45 32.57 28.98
C GLU A 558 81.89 31.13 28.57
N LYS A 559 82.82 31.18 27.60
CA LYS A 559 84.07 30.41 27.44
C LYS A 559 84.01 28.89 27.17
N ARG A 560 84.54 28.54 25.99
CA ARG A 560 85.41 27.37 25.86
C ARG A 560 86.71 27.75 25.17
N ASN A 561 87.80 27.63 25.93
CA ASN A 561 89.18 27.66 25.46
C ASN A 561 89.61 26.28 24.92
N SER A 562 90.51 26.34 23.94
CA SER A 562 91.74 25.54 23.79
C SER A 562 91.68 24.01 23.82
N SER A 563 92.15 23.37 22.74
CA SER A 563 93.44 22.63 22.74
C SER A 563 93.67 21.87 21.43
N SER A 564 94.62 22.32 20.61
CA SER A 564 95.61 21.45 19.95
C SER A 564 96.69 22.30 19.29
N SER A 565 97.76 22.56 20.04
CA SER A 565 99.04 23.00 19.52
C SER A 565 99.98 21.80 19.52
N GLN A 566 100.65 21.56 18.39
CA GLN A 566 101.94 20.88 18.34
C GLN A 566 102.81 21.63 17.28
N PRO A 567 104.14 21.63 17.45
CA PRO A 567 104.92 22.87 17.48
C PRO A 567 106.07 22.89 16.46
N PHE A 568 106.56 24.09 16.12
CA PHE A 568 107.92 24.26 15.60
C PHE A 568 108.61 25.47 16.22
N PRO A 569 109.95 25.42 16.43
CA PRO A 569 110.64 26.19 17.46
C PRO A 569 111.30 27.44 16.91
N SER A 570 111.10 28.59 17.57
CA SER A 570 111.91 29.78 17.33
C SER A 570 113.01 29.90 18.37
N LEU A 571 114.23 29.64 17.89
CA LEU A 571 115.51 29.90 18.53
C LEU A 571 115.69 31.41 18.81
N VAL A 572 115.77 31.74 20.10
CA VAL A 572 116.72 32.66 20.78
C VAL A 572 117.13 33.97 20.07
N SER A 573 116.73 35.07 20.73
CA SER A 573 117.44 36.36 20.93
C SER A 573 117.90 37.19 19.73
N ASP A 574 117.39 38.41 19.60
CA ASP A 574 118.24 39.59 19.86
C ASP A 574 117.37 40.81 20.21
N ASP A 575 117.74 41.44 21.31
CA ASP A 575 117.13 42.63 21.88
C ASP A 575 117.62 43.84 21.08
N LYS A 576 116.89 44.23 20.03
CA LYS A 576 117.16 45.50 19.32
C LYS A 576 115.87 46.26 19.08
N ARG A 577 115.68 47.26 19.93
CA ARG A 577 114.83 48.43 19.67
C ARG A 577 115.07 48.91 18.24
N TYR A 578 114.10 48.69 17.34
CA TYR A 578 114.16 49.21 15.99
C TYR A 578 113.56 50.61 15.99
N GLY A 579 114.44 51.61 15.97
CA GLY A 579 114.09 53.01 15.75
C GLY A 579 113.60 53.23 14.31
N PRO A 580 112.67 54.18 14.09
CA PRO A 580 111.99 54.34 12.81
C PRO A 580 112.81 55.24 11.87
N GLN A 581 113.84 54.74 11.19
CA GLN A 581 114.36 55.44 10.01
C GLN A 581 114.91 54.47 8.94
N SER A 582 114.50 54.76 7.71
CA SER A 582 114.98 54.23 6.43
C SER A 582 114.35 52.92 5.92
N LEU A 583 113.13 53.04 5.39
CA LEU A 583 112.68 52.26 4.23
C LEU A 583 112.37 53.24 3.08
N PRO A 584 112.65 52.89 1.82
CA PRO A 584 112.50 53.82 0.70
C PRO A 584 111.03 54.21 0.51
N GLY A 585 110.72 55.51 0.45
CA GLY A 585 109.36 56.06 0.40
C GLY A 585 108.48 55.55 -0.76
N SER A 586 109.06 54.95 -1.79
CA SER A 586 108.31 54.32 -2.90
C SER A 586 107.56 53.04 -2.47
N ASN A 587 108.15 52.22 -1.60
CA ASN A 587 107.50 50.97 -1.14
C ASN A 587 106.38 51.25 -0.13
N LEU A 588 106.49 52.33 0.66
CA LEU A 588 105.46 52.74 1.61
C LEU A 588 104.24 53.33 0.89
N SER A 589 104.44 54.14 -0.15
CA SER A 589 103.34 54.69 -0.96
C SER A 589 102.61 53.60 -1.75
N GLN A 590 103.34 52.63 -2.31
CA GLN A 590 102.74 51.49 -3.00
C GLN A 590 101.93 50.60 -2.04
N ALA A 591 102.48 50.29 -0.85
CA ALA A 591 101.77 49.52 0.17
C ALA A 591 100.54 50.25 0.74
N LEU A 592 100.55 51.58 0.78
CA LEU A 592 99.38 52.40 1.17
C LEU A 592 98.30 52.41 0.08
N GLN A 593 98.69 52.48 -1.20
CA GLN A 593 97.77 52.40 -2.33
C GLN A 593 97.14 51.00 -2.45
N GLU A 594 97.93 49.94 -2.31
CA GLU A 594 97.43 48.56 -2.25
C GLU A 594 96.50 48.35 -1.04
N ASN A 595 96.81 48.94 0.12
CA ASN A 595 95.90 48.93 1.27
C ASN A 595 94.57 49.64 0.98
N ALA A 596 94.60 50.76 0.26
CA ALA A 596 93.38 51.47 -0.13
C ALA A 596 92.52 50.63 -1.09
N GLN A 597 93.15 49.99 -2.09
CA GLN A 597 92.47 49.09 -3.02
C GLN A 597 91.89 47.85 -2.31
N LEU A 598 92.65 47.21 -1.42
CA LEU A 598 92.17 46.08 -0.64
C LEU A 598 91.02 46.45 0.30
N ARG A 599 90.99 47.68 0.83
CA ARG A 599 89.86 48.20 1.62
C ARG A 599 88.61 48.38 0.76
N GLU A 600 88.73 48.95 -0.43
CA GLU A 600 87.61 49.06 -1.38
C GLU A 600 87.10 47.68 -1.82
N GLU A 601 87.99 46.72 -2.07
CA GLU A 601 87.60 45.35 -2.41
C GLU A 601 86.91 44.63 -1.23
N LEU A 602 87.39 44.84 0.00
CA LEU A 602 86.74 44.33 1.21
C LEU A 602 85.35 44.95 1.42
N GLU A 603 85.19 46.26 1.18
CA GLU A 603 83.89 46.92 1.23
C GLU A 603 82.95 46.40 0.15
N ARG A 604 83.44 46.21 -1.08
CA ARG A 604 82.66 45.61 -2.18
C ARG A 604 82.22 44.18 -1.86
N LEU A 605 83.13 43.34 -1.38
CA LEU A 605 82.82 41.95 -0.98
C LEU A 605 81.86 41.91 0.22
N SER A 606 81.99 42.85 1.16
CA SER A 606 81.05 43.00 2.28
C SER A 606 79.65 43.37 1.80
N LEU A 607 79.52 44.31 0.87
CA LEU A 607 78.25 44.67 0.24
C LEU A 607 77.65 43.50 -0.55
N GLU A 608 78.47 42.76 -1.30
CA GLU A 608 78.02 41.59 -2.06
C GLU A 608 77.55 40.46 -1.13
N MET A 609 78.28 40.16 -0.06
CA MET A 609 77.86 39.20 0.97
C MET A 609 76.55 39.64 1.63
N ASN A 610 76.41 40.91 1.97
CA ASN A 610 75.16 41.46 2.52
C ASN A 610 74.00 41.34 1.51
N GLN A 611 74.24 41.62 0.23
CA GLN A 611 73.24 41.49 -0.82
C GLN A 611 72.82 40.03 -1.02
N GLN A 612 73.76 39.08 -0.99
CA GLN A 612 73.46 37.65 -1.05
C GLN A 612 72.69 37.17 0.19
N ARG A 613 73.02 37.68 1.38
CA ARG A 613 72.27 37.40 2.62
C ARG A 613 70.83 37.90 2.54
N VAL A 614 70.60 39.10 2.01
CA VAL A 614 69.25 39.65 1.82
C VAL A 614 68.48 38.84 0.77
N LYS A 615 69.12 38.48 -0.35
CA LYS A 615 68.51 37.63 -1.39
C LYS A 615 68.11 36.26 -0.86
N SER A 616 68.98 35.60 -0.07
CA SER A 616 68.67 34.30 0.52
C SER A 616 67.55 34.41 1.57
N GLN A 617 67.55 35.46 2.40
CA GLN A 617 66.48 35.70 3.36
C GLN A 617 65.13 35.98 2.67
N ALA A 618 65.11 36.74 1.58
CA ALA A 618 63.92 36.98 0.78
C ALA A 618 63.40 35.68 0.11
N ALA A 619 64.29 34.85 -0.43
CA ALA A 619 63.92 33.56 -1.02
C ALA A 619 63.33 32.59 0.03
N LEU A 620 63.92 32.56 1.24
CA LEU A 620 63.38 31.78 2.36
C LEU A 620 61.97 32.26 2.73
N ALA A 621 61.77 33.57 2.93
CA ALA A 621 60.45 34.12 3.25
C ALA A 621 59.40 33.84 2.15
N CYS A 622 59.78 33.90 0.87
CA CYS A 622 58.90 33.53 -0.24
C CYS A 622 58.54 32.04 -0.22
N SER A 623 59.52 31.16 0.04
CA SER A 623 59.28 29.71 0.15
C SER A 623 58.38 29.36 1.33
N GLU A 624 58.57 30.00 2.48
CA GLU A 624 57.71 29.83 3.66
C GLU A 624 56.29 30.31 3.39
N SER A 625 56.13 31.46 2.72
CA SER A 625 54.81 31.97 2.33
C SER A 625 54.09 31.02 1.37
N ASN A 626 54.80 30.42 0.42
CA ASN A 626 54.21 29.44 -0.50
C ASN A 626 53.80 28.15 0.23
N ILE A 627 54.61 27.67 1.17
CA ILE A 627 54.25 26.50 2.00
C ILE A 627 53.00 26.78 2.83
N ARG A 628 52.90 27.96 3.46
CA ARG A 628 51.69 28.34 4.23
C ARG A 628 50.44 28.39 3.35
N ARG A 629 50.53 28.99 2.16
CA ARG A 629 49.40 29.05 1.22
C ARG A 629 48.93 27.65 0.82
N ILE A 630 49.86 26.75 0.49
CA ILE A 630 49.52 25.35 0.15
C ILE A 630 48.87 24.64 1.35
N GLN A 631 49.34 24.90 2.57
CA GLN A 631 48.73 24.34 3.79
C GLN A 631 47.32 24.89 4.03
N GLU A 632 47.10 26.18 3.80
CA GLU A 632 45.78 26.82 3.87
C GLU A 632 44.83 26.25 2.80
N ASP A 633 45.25 26.20 1.54
CA ASP A 633 44.46 25.64 0.43
C ASP A 633 44.09 24.17 0.67
N THR A 634 45.03 23.37 1.18
CA THR A 634 44.77 21.96 1.52
C THR A 634 43.84 21.82 2.72
N ALA A 635 43.96 22.69 3.73
CA ALA A 635 43.04 22.72 4.87
C ALA A 635 41.62 23.12 4.46
N GLU A 636 41.47 24.12 3.59
CA GLU A 636 40.20 24.54 3.01
C GLU A 636 39.56 23.43 2.18
N TYR A 637 40.34 22.76 1.34
CA TYR A 637 39.86 21.62 0.57
C TYR A 637 39.36 20.49 1.48
N VAL A 638 40.13 20.13 2.51
CA VAL A 638 39.72 19.11 3.50
C VAL A 638 38.46 19.54 4.26
N ALA A 639 38.35 20.82 4.63
CA ALA A 639 37.15 21.35 5.29
C ALA A 639 35.91 21.29 4.37
N SER A 640 36.06 21.65 3.10
CA SER A 640 34.98 21.56 2.10
C SER A 640 34.51 20.13 1.88
N LEU A 641 35.45 19.17 1.83
CA LEU A 641 35.16 17.75 1.68
C LEU A 641 34.43 17.20 2.91
N LYS A 642 34.88 17.55 4.11
CA LYS A 642 34.20 17.19 5.38
C LYS A 642 32.79 17.76 5.44
N ALA A 643 32.60 19.03 5.05
CA ALA A 643 31.28 19.65 5.00
C ALA A 643 30.35 19.00 3.97
N SER A 644 30.89 18.58 2.81
CA SER A 644 30.10 17.85 1.82
C SER A 644 29.70 16.46 2.31
N HIS A 645 30.61 15.74 2.95
CA HIS A 645 30.31 14.44 3.54
C HIS A 645 29.23 14.55 4.63
N GLN A 646 29.34 15.53 5.52
CA GLN A 646 28.35 15.79 6.57
C GLN A 646 26.96 16.05 5.98
N ARG A 647 26.86 16.86 4.92
CA ARG A 647 25.59 17.12 4.22
C ARG A 647 24.97 15.85 3.63
N GLU A 648 25.77 14.94 3.06
CA GLU A 648 25.24 13.68 2.51
C GLU A 648 24.76 12.74 3.63
N VAL A 649 25.47 12.68 4.76
CA VAL A 649 25.04 11.91 5.94
C VAL A 649 23.71 12.44 6.48
N GLU A 650 23.57 13.76 6.64
CA GLU A 650 22.33 14.40 7.08
C GLU A 650 21.16 14.13 6.12
N LYS A 651 21.43 14.13 4.81
CA LYS A 651 20.44 13.79 3.79
C LYS A 651 19.98 12.34 3.89
N ILE A 652 20.89 11.38 4.10
CA ILE A 652 20.56 9.96 4.31
C ILE A 652 19.71 9.80 5.58
N LEU A 653 20.08 10.46 6.68
CA LEU A 653 19.32 10.42 7.93
C LEU A 653 17.92 11.01 7.77
N CYS A 654 17.79 12.14 7.07
CA CYS A 654 16.49 12.75 6.79
C CYS A 654 15.61 11.87 5.90
N GLN A 655 16.20 11.21 4.91
CA GLN A 655 15.50 10.27 4.03
C GLN A 655 14.98 9.08 4.83
N TYR A 656 15.84 8.47 5.67
CA TYR A 656 15.47 7.37 6.55
C TYR A 656 14.36 7.77 7.53
N ALA A 657 14.44 8.96 8.14
CA ALA A 657 13.41 9.47 9.05
C ALA A 657 12.07 9.72 8.35
N LYS A 658 12.07 10.12 7.07
CA LYS A 658 10.84 10.29 6.27
C LYS A 658 10.21 8.94 5.93
N GLU A 659 11.02 7.98 5.47
CA GLU A 659 10.57 6.64 5.09
C GLU A 659 10.07 5.83 6.29
N HIS A 660 10.73 5.98 7.44
CA HIS A 660 10.35 5.35 8.71
C HIS A 660 9.60 6.29 9.65
N SER A 661 9.05 7.39 9.12
CA SER A 661 8.22 8.29 9.93
C SER A 661 7.01 7.53 10.45
N ALA A 662 6.57 7.87 11.67
CA ALA A 662 5.35 7.31 12.25
C ALA A 662 4.14 7.45 11.31
N SER A 663 4.11 8.49 10.47
CA SER A 663 3.11 8.69 9.44
C SER A 663 3.16 7.62 8.33
N LYS A 664 4.35 7.27 7.81
CA LYS A 664 4.48 6.24 6.78
C LYS A 664 4.16 4.85 7.33
N VAL A 665 4.59 4.57 8.56
CA VAL A 665 4.25 3.34 9.28
C VAL A 665 2.74 3.26 9.53
N ALA A 666 2.10 4.36 9.92
CA ALA A 666 0.64 4.42 10.09
C ALA A 666 -0.13 4.23 8.77
N GLU A 667 0.36 4.78 7.65
CA GLU A 667 -0.23 4.56 6.33
C GLU A 667 -0.16 3.07 5.94
N LEU A 668 1.00 2.44 6.11
CA LEU A 668 1.18 1.01 5.83
C LEU A 668 0.30 0.15 6.74
N ASN A 669 0.25 0.46 8.04
CA ASN A 669 -0.64 -0.23 8.98
C ASN A 669 -2.12 -0.06 8.61
N SER A 670 -2.53 1.14 8.19
CA SER A 670 -3.90 1.37 7.71
C SER A 670 -4.21 0.51 6.48
N ARG A 671 -3.28 0.43 5.51
CA ARG A 671 -3.43 -0.46 4.35
C ARG A 671 -3.54 -1.93 4.76
N ILE A 672 -2.67 -2.39 5.67
CA ILE A 672 -2.71 -3.76 6.19
C ILE A 672 -4.07 -4.02 6.86
N SER A 673 -4.54 -3.14 7.74
CA SER A 673 -5.84 -3.29 8.39
C SER A 673 -7.01 -3.32 7.40
N THR A 674 -6.98 -2.51 6.33
CA THR A 674 -8.02 -2.58 5.29
C THR A 674 -8.00 -3.90 4.53
N GLN A 675 -6.81 -4.45 4.25
CA GLN A 675 -6.68 -5.76 3.61
C GLN A 675 -7.13 -6.88 4.54
N GLU A 676 -6.83 -6.81 5.84
CA GLU A 676 -7.30 -7.76 6.84
C GLU A 676 -8.83 -7.78 6.94
N ILE A 677 -9.48 -6.61 6.90
CA ILE A 677 -10.95 -6.52 6.91
C ILE A 677 -11.53 -7.17 5.64
N LEU A 678 -10.95 -6.90 4.47
CA LEU A 678 -11.39 -7.52 3.21
C LEU A 678 -11.22 -9.04 3.24
N ILE A 679 -10.11 -9.54 3.78
CA ILE A 679 -9.86 -10.98 3.92
C ILE A 679 -10.90 -11.61 4.85
N LYS A 680 -11.22 -10.99 5.99
CA LYS A 680 -12.28 -11.47 6.89
C LYS A 680 -13.63 -11.52 6.19
N HIS A 681 -13.99 -10.48 5.44
CA HIS A 681 -15.25 -10.46 4.68
C HIS A 681 -15.31 -11.59 3.63
N LEU A 682 -14.22 -11.82 2.88
CA LEU A 682 -14.14 -12.91 1.91
C LEU A 682 -14.22 -14.28 2.60
N GLN A 683 -13.60 -14.44 3.77
CA GLN A 683 -13.71 -15.67 4.58
C GLN A 683 -15.15 -15.91 5.06
N GLU A 684 -15.84 -14.86 5.50
CA GLU A 684 -17.27 -14.92 5.88
C GLU A 684 -18.14 -15.33 4.70
N GLN A 685 -17.95 -14.72 3.52
CA GLN A 685 -18.68 -15.09 2.29
C GLN A 685 -18.45 -16.56 1.91
N ILE A 686 -17.22 -17.06 2.01
CA ILE A 686 -16.91 -18.48 1.76
C ILE A 686 -17.63 -19.37 2.79
N GLY A 687 -17.67 -18.94 4.06
CA GLY A 687 -18.39 -19.65 5.12
C GLY A 687 -19.90 -19.71 4.87
N GLU A 688 -20.51 -18.61 4.44
CA GLU A 688 -21.93 -18.55 4.09
C GLU A 688 -22.26 -19.43 2.87
N GLN A 689 -21.43 -19.38 1.82
CA GLN A 689 -21.60 -20.25 0.66
C GLN A 689 -21.52 -21.74 1.03
N ARG A 690 -20.60 -22.12 1.94
CA ARG A 690 -20.55 -23.50 2.45
C ARG A 690 -21.83 -23.90 3.18
N LYS A 691 -22.37 -23.04 4.05
CA LYS A 691 -23.65 -23.29 4.74
C LYS A 691 -24.80 -23.46 3.76
N HIS A 692 -24.86 -22.64 2.70
CA HIS A 692 -25.87 -22.78 1.65
C HIS A 692 -25.71 -24.09 0.88
N GLN A 693 -24.48 -24.51 0.59
CA GLN A 693 -24.21 -25.78 -0.07
C GLN A 693 -24.62 -26.97 0.80
N GLU A 694 -24.33 -26.94 2.11
CA GLU A 694 -24.79 -27.95 3.07
C GLU A 694 -26.31 -28.01 3.16
N ALA A 695 -26.99 -26.85 3.25
CA ALA A 695 -28.45 -26.77 3.27
C ALA A 695 -29.08 -27.32 1.98
N LEU A 696 -28.46 -27.03 0.82
CA LEU A 696 -28.90 -27.56 -0.47
C LEU A 696 -28.77 -29.09 -0.52
N LEU A 697 -27.63 -29.64 -0.07
CA LEU A 697 -27.43 -31.09 0.00
C LEU A 697 -28.45 -31.77 0.91
N VAL A 698 -28.76 -31.18 2.07
CA VAL A 698 -29.81 -31.69 2.98
C VAL A 698 -31.18 -31.66 2.31
N SER A 699 -31.50 -30.59 1.58
CA SER A 699 -32.77 -30.50 0.84
C SER A 699 -32.85 -31.54 -0.29
N GLN A 700 -31.76 -31.77 -1.03
CA GLN A 700 -31.67 -32.78 -2.08
C GLN A 700 -31.86 -34.19 -1.50
N MET A 701 -31.19 -34.51 -0.39
CA MET A 701 -31.36 -35.78 0.32
C MET A 701 -32.81 -35.99 0.76
N ARG A 702 -33.47 -34.95 1.28
CA ARG A 702 -34.89 -35.02 1.65
C ARG A 702 -35.78 -35.23 0.44
N GLU A 703 -35.51 -34.54 -0.67
CA GLU A 703 -36.25 -34.71 -1.91
C GLU A 703 -36.12 -36.14 -2.45
N GLU A 704 -34.90 -36.70 -2.47
CA GLU A 704 -34.67 -38.09 -2.89
C GLU A 704 -35.42 -39.11 -2.01
N LEU A 705 -35.47 -38.88 -0.69
CA LEU A 705 -36.23 -39.74 0.22
C LEU A 705 -37.73 -39.66 -0.07
N LEU A 706 -38.28 -38.45 -0.26
CA LEU A 706 -39.67 -38.25 -0.61
C LEU A 706 -40.01 -38.86 -1.98
N GLN A 707 -39.12 -38.73 -2.96
CA GLN A 707 -39.28 -39.39 -4.27
C GLN A 707 -39.35 -40.91 -4.12
N LYS A 708 -38.47 -41.51 -3.31
CA LYS A 708 -38.50 -42.95 -3.00
C LYS A 708 -39.80 -43.38 -2.32
N GLU A 709 -40.29 -42.59 -1.37
CA GLU A 709 -41.58 -42.84 -0.71
C GLU A 709 -42.76 -42.77 -1.69
N VAL A 710 -42.80 -41.75 -2.55
CA VAL A 710 -43.82 -41.62 -3.60
C VAL A 710 -43.77 -42.80 -4.56
N THR A 711 -42.59 -43.23 -5.01
CA THR A 711 -42.47 -44.41 -5.88
C THR A 711 -42.98 -45.67 -5.20
N LYS A 712 -42.66 -45.86 -3.92
CA LYS A 712 -43.13 -47.02 -3.14
C LYS A 712 -44.66 -47.00 -2.99
N LEU A 713 -45.25 -45.86 -2.66
CA LEU A 713 -46.71 -45.71 -2.55
C LEU A 713 -47.42 -45.96 -3.89
N LEU A 714 -46.81 -45.56 -5.01
CA LEU A 714 -47.35 -45.86 -6.34
C LEU A 714 -47.30 -47.35 -6.68
N GLU A 715 -46.23 -48.05 -6.27
CA GLU A 715 -46.13 -49.51 -6.41
C GLU A 715 -47.14 -50.23 -5.52
N GLU A 716 -47.28 -49.85 -4.25
CA GLU A 716 -48.29 -50.39 -3.34
C GLU A 716 -49.71 -50.16 -3.89
N LEU A 717 -49.99 -48.97 -4.45
CA LEU A 717 -51.27 -48.68 -5.09
C LEU A 717 -51.52 -49.55 -6.33
N ARG A 718 -50.47 -49.82 -7.13
CA ARG A 718 -50.56 -50.70 -8.29
C ARG A 718 -50.84 -52.13 -7.86
N GLU A 719 -50.11 -52.66 -6.88
CA GLU A 719 -50.31 -53.99 -6.33
C GLU A 719 -51.70 -54.15 -5.70
N ALA A 720 -52.16 -53.15 -4.95
CA ALA A 720 -53.51 -53.11 -4.40
C ALA A 720 -54.58 -53.13 -5.50
N LYS A 721 -54.33 -52.49 -6.66
CA LYS A 721 -55.22 -52.53 -7.83
C LYS A 721 -55.20 -53.89 -8.54
N GLU A 722 -54.04 -54.51 -8.67
CA GLU A 722 -53.88 -55.82 -9.30
C GLU A 722 -54.50 -56.95 -8.47
N SER A 723 -54.35 -56.87 -7.14
CA SER A 723 -54.90 -57.81 -6.14
C SER A 723 -56.38 -57.59 -5.80
N GLN A 724 -57.06 -56.64 -6.46
CA GLN A 724 -58.48 -56.41 -6.23
C GLN A 724 -59.32 -57.66 -6.49
N SER A 725 -60.34 -57.85 -5.64
CA SER A 725 -61.30 -58.93 -5.80
C SER A 725 -61.98 -58.84 -7.18
N PRO A 726 -62.35 -59.98 -7.79
CA PRO A 726 -63.08 -59.99 -9.05
C PRO A 726 -64.34 -59.10 -9.01
N GLU A 727 -65.04 -59.08 -7.88
CA GLU A 727 -66.20 -58.20 -7.64
C GLU A 727 -65.83 -56.71 -7.74
N MET A 728 -64.74 -56.27 -7.09
CA MET A 728 -64.28 -54.88 -7.18
C MET A 728 -63.88 -54.50 -8.62
N LYS A 729 -63.24 -55.42 -9.37
CA LYS A 729 -62.93 -55.22 -10.80
C LYS A 729 -64.20 -55.08 -11.64
N HIS A 730 -65.25 -55.85 -11.33
CA HIS A 730 -66.56 -55.68 -11.95
C HIS A 730 -67.20 -54.33 -11.59
N PHE A 731 -67.13 -53.89 -10.33
CA PHE A 731 -67.61 -52.58 -9.91
C PHE A 731 -66.90 -51.44 -10.64
N LEU A 732 -65.57 -51.48 -10.77
CA LEU A 732 -64.81 -50.48 -11.56
C LEU A 732 -65.18 -50.52 -13.05
N GLY A 733 -65.44 -51.70 -13.60
CA GLY A 733 -65.94 -51.87 -14.96
C GLY A 733 -67.32 -51.24 -15.15
N LEU A 734 -68.23 -51.44 -14.20
CA LEU A 734 -69.55 -50.82 -14.17
C LEU A 734 -69.43 -49.30 -13.99
N GLU A 735 -68.57 -48.82 -13.10
CA GLU A 735 -68.33 -47.39 -12.91
C GLU A 735 -67.81 -46.74 -14.19
N LYS A 736 -66.84 -47.37 -14.88
CA LYS A 736 -66.37 -46.91 -16.19
C LYS A 736 -67.50 -46.91 -17.22
N LYS A 737 -68.37 -47.92 -17.21
CA LYS A 737 -69.52 -48.00 -18.11
C LYS A 737 -70.55 -46.92 -17.80
N ILE A 738 -70.82 -46.64 -16.52
CA ILE A 738 -71.70 -45.57 -16.06
C ILE A 738 -71.13 -44.22 -16.50
N ARG A 739 -69.85 -43.93 -16.24
CA ARG A 739 -69.20 -42.69 -16.70
C ARG A 739 -69.26 -42.51 -18.22
N GLN A 740 -69.09 -43.59 -18.98
CA GLN A 740 -69.29 -43.56 -20.44
C GLN A 740 -70.74 -43.29 -20.81
N MET A 741 -71.70 -43.88 -20.11
CA MET A 741 -73.12 -43.64 -20.31
C MET A 741 -73.53 -42.22 -19.93
N GLU A 742 -73.00 -41.66 -18.84
CA GLU A 742 -73.16 -40.28 -18.40
C GLU A 742 -72.59 -39.32 -19.44
N SER A 743 -71.38 -39.57 -19.94
CA SER A 743 -70.77 -38.76 -21.01
C SER A 743 -71.62 -38.78 -22.28
N ARG A 744 -72.16 -39.95 -22.66
CA ARG A 744 -73.09 -40.07 -23.80
C ARG A 744 -74.45 -39.43 -23.52
N HIS A 745 -74.92 -39.47 -22.28
CA HIS A 745 -76.15 -38.83 -21.87
C HIS A 745 -76.00 -37.32 -21.96
N ALA A 746 -74.94 -36.75 -21.37
CA ALA A 746 -74.60 -35.33 -21.45
C ALA A 746 -74.48 -34.87 -22.91
N ALA A 747 -73.83 -35.66 -23.77
CA ALA A 747 -73.76 -35.36 -25.20
C ALA A 747 -75.15 -35.33 -25.88
N ARG A 748 -76.00 -36.32 -25.58
CA ARG A 748 -77.38 -36.39 -26.11
C ARG A 748 -78.25 -35.26 -25.57
N GLU A 749 -78.12 -34.90 -24.29
CA GLU A 749 -78.84 -33.78 -23.69
C GLU A 749 -78.43 -32.45 -24.33
N GLN A 750 -77.14 -32.24 -24.58
CA GLN A 750 -76.68 -31.07 -25.32
C GLN A 750 -77.27 -31.03 -26.73
N GLU A 751 -77.38 -32.16 -27.41
CA GLU A 751 -78.00 -32.25 -28.73
C GLU A 751 -79.51 -31.94 -28.68
N ILE A 752 -80.24 -32.51 -27.72
CA ILE A 752 -81.67 -32.23 -27.50
C ILE A 752 -81.89 -30.77 -27.15
N GLN A 753 -81.05 -30.17 -26.30
CA GLN A 753 -81.11 -28.75 -25.97
C GLN A 753 -80.91 -27.88 -27.22
N LYS A 754 -79.95 -28.21 -28.09
CA LYS A 754 -79.77 -27.52 -29.38
C LYS A 754 -81.00 -27.64 -30.27
N VAL A 755 -81.64 -28.81 -30.34
CA VAL A 755 -82.87 -29.00 -31.12
C VAL A 755 -84.04 -28.23 -30.50
N ALA A 756 -84.16 -28.21 -29.18
CA ALA A 756 -85.19 -27.44 -28.47
C ALA A 756 -85.03 -25.93 -28.70
N GLN A 757 -83.80 -25.41 -28.60
CA GLN A 757 -83.47 -24.02 -28.92
C GLN A 757 -83.82 -23.68 -30.36
N ARG A 758 -83.42 -24.51 -31.33
CA ARG A 758 -83.80 -24.32 -32.75
C ARG A 758 -85.30 -24.35 -32.96
N ARG A 759 -86.04 -25.24 -32.28
CA ARG A 759 -87.51 -25.28 -32.34
C ARG A 759 -88.13 -24.01 -31.74
N GLN A 760 -87.60 -23.51 -30.63
CA GLN A 760 -88.05 -22.28 -30.01
C GLN A 760 -87.78 -21.06 -30.92
N GLU A 761 -86.58 -20.96 -31.49
CA GLU A 761 -86.25 -19.93 -32.48
C GLU A 761 -87.20 -19.97 -33.69
N VAL A 762 -87.48 -21.16 -34.23
CA VAL A 762 -88.42 -21.32 -35.35
C VAL A 762 -89.86 -20.98 -34.92
N ALA A 763 -90.28 -21.33 -33.71
CA ALA A 763 -91.60 -21.02 -33.19
C ALA A 763 -91.80 -19.53 -32.88
N GLU A 764 -90.77 -18.81 -32.43
CA GLU A 764 -90.85 -17.37 -32.14
C GLU A 764 -90.68 -16.52 -33.42
N VAL A 765 -89.72 -16.88 -34.26
CA VAL A 765 -89.36 -16.10 -35.44
C VAL A 765 -90.23 -16.45 -36.65
N GLY A 766 -90.71 -17.69 -36.76
CA GLY A 766 -91.56 -18.17 -37.85
C GLY A 766 -92.84 -17.35 -38.03
N PRO A 767 -93.71 -17.24 -37.00
CA PRO A 767 -94.94 -16.46 -37.06
C PRO A 767 -94.69 -14.98 -37.31
N SER A 768 -93.63 -14.42 -36.73
CA SER A 768 -93.26 -13.01 -36.94
C SER A 768 -92.84 -12.75 -38.39
N ARG A 769 -91.99 -13.62 -38.98
CA ARG A 769 -91.59 -13.54 -40.39
C ARG A 769 -92.78 -13.75 -41.33
N GLU A 770 -93.69 -14.66 -41.00
CA GLU A 770 -94.93 -14.87 -41.76
C GLU A 770 -95.86 -13.67 -41.67
N ALA A 771 -96.07 -13.12 -40.48
CA ALA A 771 -96.86 -11.92 -40.28
C ALA A 771 -96.28 -10.72 -41.04
N GLU A 772 -94.96 -10.55 -41.06
CA GLU A 772 -94.30 -9.53 -41.89
C GLU A 772 -94.49 -9.77 -43.39
N ARG A 773 -94.45 -11.02 -43.86
CA ARG A 773 -94.72 -11.36 -45.26
C ARG A 773 -96.15 -11.00 -45.63
N TRP A 774 -97.13 -11.38 -44.80
CA TRP A 774 -98.53 -11.02 -45.00
C TRP A 774 -98.78 -9.52 -44.91
N ARG A 775 -98.14 -8.82 -43.96
CA ARG A 775 -98.19 -7.36 -43.86
C ARG A 775 -97.68 -6.68 -45.13
N ARG A 776 -96.53 -7.12 -45.65
CA ARG A 776 -95.97 -6.60 -46.91
C ARG A 776 -96.89 -6.87 -48.10
N LEU A 777 -97.50 -8.06 -48.17
CA LEU A 777 -98.45 -8.38 -49.22
C LEU A 777 -99.72 -7.53 -49.13
N ALA A 778 -100.27 -7.37 -47.93
CA ALA A 778 -101.44 -6.53 -47.67
C ALA A 778 -101.15 -5.06 -48.02
N GLN A 779 -99.97 -4.55 -47.68
CA GLN A 779 -99.53 -3.21 -48.09
C GLN A 779 -99.48 -3.05 -49.60
N ARG A 780 -98.93 -4.03 -50.33
CA ARG A 780 -98.95 -4.03 -51.81
C ARG A 780 -100.37 -4.03 -52.35
N LYS A 781 -101.26 -4.85 -51.78
CA LYS A 781 -102.67 -4.88 -52.18
C LYS A 781 -103.40 -3.58 -51.86
N ASN A 782 -103.09 -2.92 -50.74
CA ASN A 782 -103.63 -1.60 -50.44
C ASN A 782 -103.12 -0.54 -51.43
N GLN A 783 -101.85 -0.58 -51.82
CA GLN A 783 -101.32 0.31 -52.87
C GLN A 783 -101.99 0.06 -54.22
N GLU A 784 -102.23 -1.21 -54.58
CA GLU A 784 -103.02 -1.55 -55.77
C GLU A 784 -104.45 -0.98 -55.66
N LEU A 785 -105.11 -1.11 -54.49
CA LEU A 785 -106.43 -0.54 -54.26
C LEU A 785 -106.44 0.99 -54.30
N GLU A 786 -105.39 1.66 -53.81
CA GLU A 786 -105.22 3.11 -53.92
C GLU A 786 -105.09 3.53 -55.39
N ARG A 787 -104.29 2.81 -56.18
CA ARG A 787 -104.23 3.04 -57.64
C ARG A 787 -105.59 2.83 -58.30
N PHE A 788 -106.30 1.76 -57.96
CA PHE A 788 -107.66 1.55 -58.48
C PHE A 788 -108.62 2.68 -58.05
N ARG A 789 -108.47 3.24 -56.84
CA ARG A 789 -109.26 4.41 -56.41
C ARG A 789 -108.88 5.65 -57.20
N GLU A 790 -107.59 5.92 -57.40
CA GLU A 790 -107.13 7.04 -58.23
C GLU A 790 -107.61 6.91 -59.68
N GLU A 791 -107.57 5.69 -60.24
CA GLU A 791 -108.13 5.38 -61.57
C GLU A 791 -109.64 5.59 -61.59
N LEU A 792 -110.37 5.15 -60.56
CA LEU A 792 -111.81 5.39 -60.44
C LEU A 792 -112.14 6.87 -60.29
N ASP A 793 -111.38 7.62 -59.49
CA ASP A 793 -111.56 9.06 -59.32
C ASP A 793 -111.26 9.80 -60.63
N SER A 794 -110.25 9.38 -61.38
CA SER A 794 -109.97 9.86 -62.74
C SER A 794 -111.13 9.56 -63.70
N ILE A 795 -111.68 8.33 -63.67
CA ILE A 795 -112.88 7.97 -64.45
C ILE A 795 -114.07 8.84 -64.02
N LEU A 796 -114.28 9.03 -62.72
CA LEU A 796 -115.36 9.88 -62.20
C LEU A 796 -115.18 11.34 -62.60
N ASP A 797 -113.95 11.85 -62.67
CA ASP A 797 -113.64 13.18 -63.17
C ASP A 797 -113.89 13.31 -64.67
N VAL A 798 -113.53 12.30 -65.47
CA VAL A 798 -113.92 12.23 -66.88
C VAL A 798 -115.43 12.18 -67.04
N LEU A 799 -116.15 11.39 -66.24
CA LEU A 799 -117.61 11.33 -66.26
C LEU A 799 -118.24 12.66 -65.84
N ARG A 800 -117.67 13.36 -64.84
CA ARG A 800 -118.08 14.72 -64.47
C ARG A 800 -117.85 15.71 -65.60
N GLU A 801 -116.75 15.59 -66.34
CA GLU A 801 -116.45 16.46 -67.50
C GLU A 801 -117.36 16.15 -68.69
N LEU A 802 -117.66 14.87 -68.96
CA LEU A 802 -118.66 14.45 -69.95
C LEU A 802 -120.09 14.92 -69.58
N GLN A 803 -120.43 14.93 -68.30
CA GLN A 803 -121.70 15.45 -67.80
C GLN A 803 -121.77 16.99 -67.96
N LYS A 804 -120.67 17.72 -67.72
CA LYS A 804 -120.59 19.16 -68.05
C LYS A 804 -120.71 19.43 -69.55
N GLN A 805 -120.27 18.50 -70.40
CA GLN A 805 -120.45 18.54 -71.85
C GLN A 805 -121.85 18.10 -72.32
N GLY A 806 -122.78 17.80 -71.40
CA GLY A 806 -124.20 17.56 -71.69
C GLY A 806 -124.59 16.11 -71.99
N VAL A 807 -123.75 15.12 -71.67
CA VAL A 807 -124.06 13.69 -71.88
C VAL A 807 -124.77 13.08 -70.66
N VAL A 808 -125.92 12.42 -70.87
CA VAL A 808 -126.77 11.81 -69.83
C VAL A 808 -126.31 10.38 -69.52
N ILE A 809 -125.87 10.11 -68.28
CA ILE A 809 -125.45 8.77 -67.79
C ILE A 809 -126.56 8.16 -66.89
N PRO A 810 -126.99 6.90 -67.11
CA PRO A 810 -128.05 6.24 -66.31
C PRO A 810 -127.61 5.81 -64.90
N THR A 811 -128.48 5.96 -63.89
CA THR A 811 -128.27 5.55 -62.48
C THR A 811 -128.70 4.09 -62.21
N PRO A 812 -127.90 3.25 -61.50
CA PRO A 812 -128.29 1.87 -61.16
C PRO A 812 -129.14 1.71 -59.88
N ASN A 813 -130.09 0.77 -59.91
CA ASN A 813 -131.06 0.37 -58.85
C ASN A 813 -130.41 -0.26 -57.59
N PRO A 814 -130.91 0.01 -56.35
CA PRO A 814 -130.30 -0.45 -55.10
C PRO A 814 -131.05 -1.61 -54.41
N SER A 815 -131.40 -2.69 -55.13
CA SER A 815 -132.14 -3.83 -54.54
C SER A 815 -131.54 -5.17 -54.93
N GLY A 816 -130.34 -5.47 -54.44
CA GLY A 816 -129.73 -6.75 -54.78
C GLY A 816 -128.41 -7.11 -54.10
N PHE A 817 -128.22 -6.85 -52.80
CA PHE A 817 -127.18 -7.57 -52.05
C PHE A 817 -127.67 -7.88 -50.63
N GLY A 818 -128.35 -9.02 -50.53
CA GLY A 818 -128.59 -9.71 -49.27
C GLY A 818 -127.30 -10.34 -48.77
N THR A 819 -126.95 -9.98 -47.55
CA THR A 819 -126.04 -10.62 -46.61
C THR A 819 -126.02 -12.16 -46.65
N THR A 820 -124.83 -12.74 -46.78
CA THR A 820 -124.45 -13.98 -46.10
C THR A 820 -123.09 -13.81 -45.47
N ALA A 821 -123.09 -13.21 -44.28
CA ALA A 821 -121.94 -13.19 -43.38
C ALA A 821 -121.89 -14.52 -42.61
N SER A 822 -121.20 -15.50 -43.16
CA SER A 822 -120.47 -16.48 -42.35
C SER A 822 -119.14 -16.73 -43.08
N TRP A 823 -118.19 -17.43 -42.47
CA TRP A 823 -116.83 -17.66 -43.00
C TRP A 823 -115.77 -16.60 -42.65
N TRP A 824 -115.70 -16.21 -41.38
CA TRP A 824 -114.43 -15.87 -40.74
C TRP A 824 -114.44 -16.40 -39.30
N LYS A 825 -113.88 -17.60 -39.10
CA LYS A 825 -113.36 -18.11 -37.81
C LYS A 825 -112.56 -19.39 -38.07
N SER A 826 -111.26 -19.24 -38.31
CA SER A 826 -110.15 -20.00 -37.71
C SER A 826 -108.83 -19.58 -38.35
#